data_AF-A0A7X2TXS2-F1
#
_entry.id   AF-A0A7X2TXS2-F1
#
_cell.length_a   1.000
_cell.length_b   1.000
_cell.length_c   1.000
_cell.angle_alpha   90.00
_cell.angle_beta   90.00
_cell.angle_gamma   90.00
#
_symmetry.space_group_name_H-M   'P 1'
#
loop_
_entity.id
_entity.type
_entity.pdbx_description
1 polymer ?
#
loop_
_entity_poly.entity_id
_entity_poly.type
_entity_poly.pdbx_seq_one_letter_code
_entity_poly.pdbx_strand_id
1 'polypeptide(L)'
;MRPETYSTASGITVTRTISSVPYRRGLTALLKKLDRQRGIYLSSGYEFPGRYSRWDVGAVDPPIEVIAQGRDVTIRPLSPRGQALSRILEPVLAAHPHWESFQSEWGTLRGKLKPLPELFPEEERSKQPSAFSVVRALIQEFNHPLAARLSLVGAFGYDLLLQFDPIEQKLPRNDVKDLHLYLCDDIYFMDRKTERIERYQYDFARGDLATKGLERKGENLKRPKKVKPGPIVSDHTPEEYMAKVEEVREGMRQGDYYEVVLRQTFRAPYAGSPSELFSKIQHASPSPYEFFLQLGEEQLIGASPEMFVRIEGRRVETCPIAGTARRTGDPLKDADAIRELLNSRKEESELTMCTDVDRNDKSRIAVPGSVKVIGRRLIEAYAGLFHTVDHVEGTLADGFDSLDAFLTHMWAVTIIGAPKKWAAQAVENLEKEARGWYGGAVGMICMDGDINTGITIRTVHLRDGIAKYGAGATLLYDSDPASEDRECWTKATGFFRALDAEKKAAPAYVPRREENAGLRLLLVDNEDCFIHTLSNYVRQTGAEVMTYRAGFPLDLIQKLQPNLILVSPGPGRPANFGVPDLVRYAARLGVPVFGVCLGLQGMVEAFGGELGVLGYPVHGKPSTIHHRGVGVFEGLPTEFQVGRYHSLYAIREKLPSVLEITAESDDGIIMGVRHRELPLEAVQFHPESILTLDGDCGLKLMENVVRTLGRAVAR
;
A
#
# COMPACT_ATOMS: atom_id res chain seq x y z
N MET A 1 -4.54 16.13 38.63
CA MET A 1 -5.10 16.67 37.38
C MET A 1 -5.98 17.85 37.76
N ARG A 2 -5.84 19.01 37.12
CA ARG A 2 -6.75 20.13 37.35
C ARG A 2 -7.86 20.05 36.29
N PRO A 3 -9.14 19.92 36.68
CA PRO A 3 -10.22 19.96 35.72
C PRO A 3 -10.31 21.36 35.11
N GLU A 4 -10.59 21.44 33.82
CA GLU A 4 -10.83 22.69 33.08
C GLU A 4 -12.29 22.74 32.68
N THR A 5 -12.94 23.89 32.84
CA THR A 5 -14.37 24.03 32.60
C THR A 5 -14.64 25.17 31.63
N TYR A 6 -15.61 24.97 30.73
CA TYR A 6 -16.15 26.00 29.84
C TYR A 6 -17.67 25.86 29.72
N SER A 7 -18.33 26.91 29.21
CA SER A 7 -19.77 26.91 28.96
C SER A 7 -20.04 27.04 27.46
N THR A 8 -21.00 26.27 26.96
CA THR A 8 -21.47 26.30 25.57
C THR A 8 -22.46 27.45 25.33
N ALA A 9 -22.80 27.69 24.06
CA ALA A 9 -23.76 28.72 23.66
C ALA A 9 -25.16 28.54 24.31
N SER A 10 -25.63 27.30 24.47
CA SER A 10 -26.93 27.02 25.10
C SER A 10 -26.88 26.91 26.64
N GLY A 11 -25.71 27.13 27.24
CA GLY A 11 -25.50 27.11 28.69
C GLY A 11 -25.14 25.74 29.28
N ILE A 12 -24.66 24.78 28.46
CA ILE A 12 -24.12 23.51 28.95
C ILE A 12 -22.72 23.78 29.52
N THR A 13 -22.51 23.40 30.78
CA THR A 13 -21.19 23.43 31.40
C THR A 13 -20.46 22.14 31.09
N VAL A 14 -19.30 22.24 30.44
CA VAL A 14 -18.44 21.09 30.09
C VAL A 14 -17.17 21.14 30.92
N THR A 15 -16.88 20.06 31.63
CA THR A 15 -15.66 19.89 32.43
C THR A 15 -14.77 18.82 31.80
N ARG A 16 -13.55 19.20 31.43
CA ARG A 16 -12.51 18.32 30.88
C ARG A 16 -11.51 17.94 31.96
N THR A 17 -11.16 16.66 32.00
CA THR A 17 -10.07 16.11 32.82
C THR A 17 -9.09 15.37 31.92
N ILE A 18 -7.80 15.70 32.03
CA ILE A 18 -6.72 15.06 31.27
C ILE A 18 -5.85 14.25 32.22
N SER A 19 -5.59 13.00 31.85
CA SER A 19 -4.71 12.08 32.58
C SER A 19 -3.69 11.44 31.64
N SER A 20 -2.52 11.09 32.16
CA SER A 20 -1.52 10.32 31.42
C SER A 20 -1.62 8.83 31.77
N VAL A 21 -1.49 7.98 30.76
CA VAL A 21 -1.46 6.52 30.91
C VAL A 21 -0.06 5.99 30.56
N PRO A 22 0.49 5.01 31.28
CA PRO A 22 1.80 4.46 30.95
C PRO A 22 1.85 3.85 29.55
N TYR A 23 2.74 4.36 28.69
CA TYR A 23 2.90 3.91 27.30
C TYR A 23 3.15 2.41 27.17
N ARG A 24 3.91 1.81 28.11
CA ARG A 24 4.21 0.37 28.15
C ARG A 24 2.96 -0.53 28.09
N ARG A 25 1.80 -0.03 28.54
CA ARG A 25 0.54 -0.79 28.50
C ARG A 25 -0.18 -0.69 27.15
N GLY A 26 0.19 0.27 26.31
CA GLY A 26 -0.48 0.57 25.04
C GLY A 26 -1.99 0.78 25.19
N LEU A 27 -2.71 0.65 24.08
CA LEU A 27 -4.18 0.64 24.04
C LEU A 27 -4.76 -0.77 23.79
N THR A 28 -3.93 -1.82 23.80
CA THR A 28 -4.35 -3.21 23.51
C THR A 28 -5.45 -3.72 24.46
N ALA A 29 -5.50 -3.21 25.70
CA ALA A 29 -6.57 -3.56 26.63
C ALA A 29 -7.95 -3.04 26.16
N LEU A 30 -8.01 -1.90 25.48
CA LEU A 30 -9.24 -1.37 24.88
C LEU A 30 -9.67 -2.25 23.71
N LEU A 31 -8.72 -2.70 22.88
CA LEU A 31 -9.00 -3.59 21.75
C LEU A 31 -9.74 -4.87 22.20
N LYS A 32 -9.29 -5.51 23.28
CA LYS A 32 -9.96 -6.70 23.84
C LYS A 32 -11.35 -6.40 24.42
N LYS A 33 -11.56 -5.19 24.94
CA LYS A 33 -12.87 -4.76 25.44
C LYS A 33 -13.90 -4.64 24.31
N LEU A 34 -13.48 -4.21 23.11
CA LEU A 34 -14.34 -4.08 21.94
C LEU A 34 -14.95 -5.40 21.44
N ASP A 35 -14.45 -6.55 21.89
CA ASP A 35 -15.12 -7.84 21.65
C ASP A 35 -16.45 -7.96 22.41
N ARG A 36 -16.67 -7.13 23.44
CA ARG A 36 -17.85 -7.19 24.32
C ARG A 36 -18.46 -5.83 24.64
N GLN A 37 -17.86 -4.72 24.20
CA GLN A 37 -18.31 -3.37 24.52
C GLN A 37 -18.34 -2.53 23.25
N ARG A 38 -19.33 -1.65 23.11
CA ARG A 38 -19.35 -0.66 22.03
C ARG A 38 -18.16 0.27 22.15
N GLY A 39 -17.70 0.75 21.01
CA GLY A 39 -16.60 1.69 20.97
C GLY A 39 -15.82 1.61 19.67
N ILE A 40 -14.66 2.25 19.70
CA ILE A 40 -13.82 2.49 18.53
C ILE A 40 -12.36 2.23 18.88
N TYR A 41 -11.62 1.81 17.87
CA TYR A 41 -10.17 1.84 17.84
C TYR A 41 -9.75 2.32 16.46
N LEU A 42 -9.08 3.47 16.38
CA LEU A 42 -8.51 4.02 15.16
C LEU A 42 -6.99 4.01 15.31
N SER A 43 -6.26 3.75 14.22
CA SER A 43 -4.80 3.72 14.21
C SER A 43 -4.27 4.20 12.89
N SER A 44 -3.11 4.83 12.92
CA SER A 44 -2.27 5.05 11.75
C SER A 44 -0.99 4.25 11.93
N GLY A 45 -0.92 3.10 11.24
CA GLY A 45 0.25 2.23 11.26
C GLY A 45 1.39 2.72 10.38
N TYR A 46 1.07 3.64 9.47
CA TYR A 46 1.92 4.13 8.40
C TYR A 46 2.52 5.51 8.71
N GLU A 47 3.75 5.75 8.25
CA GLU A 47 4.38 7.06 8.34
C GLU A 47 4.78 7.50 6.93
N PHE A 48 4.36 8.70 6.56
CA PHE A 48 4.79 9.36 5.34
C PHE A 48 5.10 10.82 5.68
N PRO A 49 6.35 11.28 5.47
CA PRO A 49 6.78 12.62 5.87
C PRO A 49 5.82 13.73 5.39
N GLY A 50 5.40 14.59 6.32
CA GLY A 50 4.51 15.71 6.03
C GLY A 50 3.04 15.35 5.77
N ARG A 51 2.67 14.07 5.82
CA ARG A 51 1.29 13.61 5.54
C ARG A 51 0.71 12.73 6.64
N TYR A 52 1.35 11.60 6.92
CA TYR A 52 0.88 10.62 7.89
C TYR A 52 1.89 10.46 9.03
N SER A 53 1.37 10.46 10.25
CA SER A 53 2.13 10.21 11.48
C SER A 53 1.52 9.01 12.19
N ARG A 54 2.32 8.28 12.98
CA ARG A 54 1.85 7.08 13.66
C ARG A 54 1.18 7.39 15.01
N TRP A 55 -0.07 6.97 15.17
CA TRP A 55 -0.87 7.19 16.37
C TRP A 55 -1.94 6.10 16.55
N ASP A 56 -2.51 6.01 17.75
CA ASP A 56 -3.72 5.24 18.02
C ASP A 56 -4.71 6.10 18.81
N VAL A 57 -6.00 5.92 18.54
CA VAL A 57 -7.11 6.52 19.27
C VAL A 57 -8.09 5.43 19.66
N GLY A 58 -8.47 5.38 20.94
CA GLY A 58 -9.40 4.35 21.44
C GLY A 58 -10.44 4.93 22.38
N ALA A 59 -11.67 4.43 22.29
CA ALA A 59 -12.74 4.71 23.24
C ALA A 59 -13.66 3.49 23.38
N VAL A 60 -14.19 3.27 24.57
CA VAL A 60 -15.13 2.19 24.88
C VAL A 60 -16.28 2.75 25.71
N ASP A 61 -17.43 2.08 25.66
CA ASP A 61 -18.63 2.47 26.40
C ASP A 61 -19.10 3.92 26.15
N PRO A 62 -19.22 4.36 24.87
CA PRO A 62 -19.68 5.70 24.56
C PRO A 62 -21.09 5.96 25.14
N PRO A 63 -21.38 7.15 25.68
CA PRO A 63 -22.65 7.45 26.33
C PRO A 63 -23.83 7.48 25.35
N ILE A 64 -23.64 7.98 24.13
CA ILE A 64 -24.67 8.12 23.10
C ILE A 64 -24.16 7.70 21.74
N GLU A 65 -25.07 7.29 20.87
CA GLU A 65 -24.82 7.09 19.45
C GLU A 65 -25.82 7.86 18.59
N VAL A 66 -25.37 8.28 17.41
CA VAL A 66 -26.16 8.96 16.38
C VAL A 66 -26.24 8.03 15.18
N ILE A 67 -27.44 7.67 14.78
CA ILE A 67 -27.71 6.78 13.64
C ILE A 67 -28.64 7.51 12.66
N ALA A 68 -28.31 7.47 11.37
CA ALA A 68 -29.20 7.94 10.31
C ALA A 68 -29.51 6.83 9.30
N GLN A 69 -30.77 6.78 8.87
CA GLN A 69 -31.27 5.90 7.82
C GLN A 69 -32.27 6.67 6.97
N GLY A 70 -31.88 7.03 5.74
CA GLY A 70 -32.65 7.95 4.92
C GLY A 70 -32.87 9.29 5.62
N ARG A 71 -34.13 9.67 5.85
CA ARG A 71 -34.48 10.91 6.54
C ARG A 71 -34.65 10.75 8.05
N ASP A 72 -34.61 9.53 8.57
CA ASP A 72 -34.76 9.27 9.99
C ASP A 72 -33.40 9.36 10.69
N VAL A 73 -33.35 10.16 11.75
CA VAL A 73 -32.18 10.30 12.62
C VAL A 73 -32.56 9.95 14.04
N THR A 74 -31.77 9.09 14.67
CA THR A 74 -31.95 8.67 16.07
C THR A 74 -30.67 8.92 16.85
N ILE A 75 -30.79 9.62 17.97
CA ILE A 75 -29.76 9.75 19.00
C ILE A 75 -30.18 8.88 20.18
N ARG A 76 -29.47 7.78 20.37
CA ARG A 76 -29.81 6.74 21.35
C ARG A 76 -28.84 6.79 22.53
N PRO A 77 -29.33 6.89 23.78
CA PRO A 77 -28.50 6.71 24.96
C PRO A 77 -28.13 5.24 25.14
N LEU A 78 -26.87 4.98 25.53
CA LEU A 78 -26.31 3.64 25.69
C LEU A 78 -26.02 3.27 27.15
N SER A 79 -26.30 4.19 28.07
CA SER A 79 -26.08 4.04 29.51
C SER A 79 -26.94 5.07 30.27
N PRO A 80 -27.07 4.97 31.62
CA PRO A 80 -27.69 6.02 32.43
C PRO A 80 -27.03 7.39 32.25
N ARG A 81 -25.71 7.39 32.04
CA ARG A 81 -24.94 8.58 31.68
C ARG A 81 -25.36 9.15 30.32
N GLY A 82 -25.57 8.29 29.34
CA GLY A 82 -26.17 8.63 28.06
C GLY A 82 -27.54 9.27 28.19
N GLN A 83 -28.42 8.72 29.05
CA GLN A 83 -29.75 9.26 29.26
C GLN A 83 -29.71 10.71 29.81
N ALA A 84 -28.82 10.97 30.77
CA ALA A 84 -28.61 12.32 31.29
C ALA A 84 -28.11 13.27 30.19
N LEU A 85 -27.14 12.83 29.38
CA LEU A 85 -26.58 13.62 28.29
C LEU A 85 -27.61 13.90 27.19
N SER A 86 -28.41 12.91 26.78
CA SER A 86 -29.47 13.10 25.80
C SER A 86 -30.49 14.14 26.25
N ARG A 87 -30.89 14.15 27.53
CA ARG A 87 -31.80 15.17 28.08
C ARG A 87 -31.17 16.57 28.13
N ILE A 88 -29.86 16.66 28.35
CA ILE A 88 -29.12 17.94 28.27
C ILE A 88 -29.14 18.48 26.82
N LEU A 89 -29.00 17.59 25.83
CA LEU A 89 -28.96 17.91 24.40
C LEU A 89 -30.34 18.13 23.78
N GLU A 90 -31.41 17.56 24.35
CA GLU A 90 -32.77 17.62 23.79
C GLU A 90 -33.21 19.05 23.43
N PRO A 91 -33.08 20.07 24.30
CA PRO A 91 -33.51 21.43 23.94
C PRO A 91 -32.65 22.08 22.85
N VAL A 92 -31.39 21.63 22.68
CA VAL A 92 -30.50 22.12 21.61
C VAL A 92 -30.97 21.58 20.26
N LEU A 93 -31.36 20.30 20.22
CA LEU A 93 -31.68 19.61 18.98
C LEU A 93 -33.15 19.73 18.57
N ALA A 94 -34.07 19.74 19.53
CA ALA A 94 -35.51 19.79 19.26
C ALA A 94 -35.91 21.06 18.49
N ALA A 95 -35.21 22.17 18.72
CA ALA A 95 -35.46 23.45 18.07
C ALA A 95 -34.90 23.55 16.65
N HIS A 96 -34.19 22.53 16.16
CA HIS A 96 -33.51 22.62 14.87
C HIS A 96 -34.51 22.70 13.69
N PRO A 97 -34.37 23.68 12.77
CA PRO A 97 -35.39 23.97 11.75
C PRO A 97 -35.54 22.89 10.67
N HIS A 98 -34.58 21.97 10.55
CA HIS A 98 -34.60 20.90 9.54
C HIS A 98 -35.44 19.67 9.93
N TRP A 99 -36.00 19.63 11.14
CA TRP A 99 -36.95 18.58 11.50
C TRP A 99 -38.30 18.79 10.80
N GLU A 100 -38.79 17.73 10.18
CA GLU A 100 -40.21 17.57 9.82
C GLU A 100 -41.01 17.17 11.06
N SER A 101 -40.45 16.23 11.84
CA SER A 101 -40.98 15.81 13.13
C SER A 101 -39.85 15.46 14.09
N PHE A 102 -40.08 15.65 15.38
CA PHE A 102 -39.13 15.35 16.44
C PHE A 102 -39.88 14.83 17.67
N GLN A 103 -39.35 13.78 18.30
CA GLN A 103 -39.88 13.18 19.51
C GLN A 103 -38.75 12.75 20.44
N SER A 104 -39.01 12.84 21.75
CA SER A 104 -38.14 12.35 22.80
C SER A 104 -38.91 11.33 23.63
N GLU A 105 -38.37 10.12 23.74
CA GLU A 105 -38.96 9.05 24.55
C GLU A 105 -37.87 8.34 25.36
N TRP A 106 -38.00 8.33 26.68
CA TRP A 106 -37.02 7.74 27.62
C TRP A 106 -35.56 8.18 27.37
N GLY A 107 -35.36 9.41 26.89
CA GLY A 107 -34.03 9.96 26.57
C GLY A 107 -33.48 9.55 25.20
N THR A 108 -34.23 8.78 24.40
CA THR A 108 -33.95 8.58 22.98
C THR A 108 -34.56 9.74 22.20
N LEU A 109 -33.74 10.45 21.43
CA LEU A 109 -34.20 11.54 20.57
C LEU A 109 -34.34 10.98 19.15
N ARG A 110 -35.53 11.07 18.58
CA ARG A 110 -35.79 10.61 17.21
C ARG A 110 -36.47 11.72 16.43
N GLY A 111 -36.01 11.97 15.22
CA GLY A 111 -36.66 12.91 14.33
C GLY A 111 -36.57 12.45 12.88
N LYS A 112 -37.51 12.95 12.09
CA LYS A 112 -37.51 12.83 10.65
C LYS A 112 -37.16 14.18 10.05
N LEU A 113 -36.19 14.20 9.15
CA LEU A 113 -35.74 15.39 8.46
C LEU A 113 -36.70 15.78 7.35
N LYS A 114 -36.84 17.09 7.11
CA LYS A 114 -37.57 17.62 5.96
C LYS A 114 -37.02 17.04 4.64
N PRO A 115 -37.87 16.86 3.62
CA PRO A 115 -37.39 16.51 2.29
C PRO A 115 -36.48 17.62 1.74
N LEU A 116 -35.67 17.28 0.75
CA LEU A 116 -34.96 18.28 -0.03
C LEU A 116 -35.97 19.23 -0.69
N PRO A 117 -35.71 20.55 -0.70
CA PRO A 117 -36.44 21.46 -1.56
C PRO A 117 -36.29 21.05 -3.03
N GLU A 118 -37.32 21.32 -3.83
CA GLU A 118 -37.32 21.00 -5.26
C GLU A 118 -36.20 21.74 -6.01
N LEU A 119 -35.93 22.99 -5.63
CA LEU A 119 -34.90 23.84 -6.23
C LEU A 119 -34.13 24.60 -5.14
N PHE A 120 -32.81 24.59 -5.25
CA PHE A 120 -31.88 25.41 -4.46
C PHE A 120 -30.58 25.62 -5.26
N PRO A 121 -29.81 26.69 -4.99
CA PRO A 121 -28.49 26.88 -5.59
C PRO A 121 -27.53 25.75 -5.20
N GLU A 122 -26.72 25.25 -6.14
CA GLU A 122 -25.83 24.12 -5.90
C GLU A 122 -24.78 24.41 -4.81
N GLU A 123 -24.41 25.67 -4.62
CA GLU A 123 -23.54 26.15 -3.53
C GLU A 123 -24.15 25.90 -2.13
N GLU A 124 -25.47 25.78 -2.04
CA GLU A 124 -26.20 25.55 -0.80
C GLU A 124 -26.51 24.05 -0.57
N ARG A 125 -26.04 23.14 -1.43
CA ARG A 125 -26.32 21.70 -1.35
C ARG A 125 -25.97 21.09 0.00
N SER A 126 -24.81 21.42 0.55
CA SER A 126 -24.32 20.91 1.85
C SER A 126 -25.08 21.47 3.06
N LYS A 127 -25.88 22.52 2.85
CA LYS A 127 -26.69 23.16 3.90
C LYS A 127 -28.14 22.68 3.90
N GLN A 128 -28.53 21.84 2.94
CA GLN A 128 -29.89 21.30 2.90
C GLN A 128 -30.17 20.31 4.05
N PRO A 129 -31.45 20.12 4.44
CA PRO A 129 -31.84 19.14 5.46
C PRO A 129 -31.21 17.77 5.21
N SER A 130 -30.44 17.28 6.17
CA SER A 130 -29.71 16.00 6.09
C SER A 130 -29.26 15.57 7.49
N ALA A 131 -28.76 14.33 7.64
CA ALA A 131 -28.21 13.86 8.91
C ALA A 131 -27.12 14.80 9.46
N PHE A 132 -26.37 15.47 8.58
CA PHE A 132 -25.34 16.43 8.95
C PHE A 132 -25.88 17.72 9.55
N SER A 133 -27.16 18.03 9.39
CA SER A 133 -27.78 19.15 10.11
C SER A 133 -27.71 18.95 11.62
N VAL A 134 -27.94 17.71 12.06
CA VAL A 134 -27.89 17.31 13.47
C VAL A 134 -26.45 17.25 13.96
N VAL A 135 -25.55 16.67 13.16
CA VAL A 135 -24.11 16.61 13.48
C VAL A 135 -23.53 18.03 13.61
N ARG A 136 -23.88 18.93 12.68
CA ARG A 136 -23.48 20.34 12.69
C ARG A 136 -23.95 21.06 13.93
N ALA A 137 -25.20 20.84 14.36
CA ALA A 137 -25.72 21.43 15.60
C ALA A 137 -24.93 20.97 16.83
N LEU A 138 -24.49 19.70 16.89
CA LEU A 138 -23.66 19.20 17.97
C LEU A 138 -22.25 19.84 17.97
N ILE A 139 -21.62 19.98 16.80
CA ILE A 139 -20.32 20.64 16.68
C ILE A 139 -20.44 22.09 17.11
N GLN A 140 -21.42 22.83 16.60
CA GLN A 140 -21.66 24.23 16.96
C GLN A 140 -21.91 24.42 18.45
N GLU A 141 -22.67 23.51 19.08
CA GLU A 141 -22.93 23.55 20.51
C GLU A 141 -21.65 23.37 21.33
N PHE A 142 -20.78 22.44 20.97
CA PHE A 142 -19.56 22.13 21.74
C PHE A 142 -18.29 22.83 21.24
N ASN A 143 -18.39 23.72 20.24
CA ASN A 143 -17.23 24.37 19.65
C ASN A 143 -16.48 25.24 20.66
N HIS A 144 -15.32 24.76 21.07
CA HIS A 144 -14.44 25.43 22.02
C HIS A 144 -13.02 24.86 21.90
N PRO A 145 -11.94 25.66 22.10
CA PRO A 145 -10.57 25.13 22.05
C PRO A 145 -10.29 23.98 23.03
N LEU A 146 -11.01 23.92 24.15
CA LEU A 146 -10.90 22.81 25.11
C LEU A 146 -11.61 21.52 24.65
N ALA A 147 -12.44 21.59 23.61
CA ALA A 147 -13.22 20.49 23.07
C ALA A 147 -12.51 19.74 21.91
N ALA A 148 -11.28 20.12 21.56
CA ALA A 148 -10.53 19.53 20.44
C ALA A 148 -10.37 18.00 20.46
N ARG A 149 -10.49 17.39 21.64
CA ARG A 149 -10.41 15.93 21.83
C ARG A 149 -11.76 15.29 22.19
N LEU A 150 -12.84 16.05 22.23
CA LEU A 150 -14.20 15.52 22.28
C LEU A 150 -14.64 15.30 20.83
N SER A 151 -15.08 14.10 20.50
CA SER A 151 -15.27 13.73 19.09
C SER A 151 -16.48 12.83 18.88
N LEU A 152 -17.13 13.02 17.73
CA LEU A 152 -18.00 12.02 17.12
C LEU A 152 -17.14 11.09 16.26
N VAL A 153 -17.15 9.80 16.58
CA VAL A 153 -16.29 8.81 15.91
C VAL A 153 -17.14 7.66 15.40
N GLY A 154 -16.97 7.27 14.14
CA GLY A 154 -17.71 6.15 13.58
C GLY A 154 -17.57 6.05 12.06
N ALA A 155 -18.64 5.62 11.41
CA ALA A 155 -18.68 5.39 9.97
C ALA A 155 -19.85 6.12 9.28
N PHE A 156 -19.62 6.40 8.00
CA PHE A 156 -20.52 7.04 7.07
C PHE A 156 -20.73 6.06 5.90
N GLY A 157 -21.97 5.66 5.66
CA GLY A 157 -22.32 4.70 4.62
C GLY A 157 -22.42 5.36 3.25
N TYR A 158 -22.19 4.59 2.19
CA TYR A 158 -22.29 5.01 0.80
C TYR A 158 -23.63 5.68 0.49
N ASP A 159 -24.72 5.11 0.99
CA ASP A 159 -26.09 5.55 0.73
C ASP A 159 -26.41 6.94 1.28
N LEU A 160 -25.53 7.54 2.10
CA LEU A 160 -25.59 8.95 2.50
C LEU A 160 -25.65 9.90 1.29
N LEU A 161 -25.03 9.51 0.17
CA LEU A 161 -25.14 10.16 -1.14
C LEU A 161 -26.60 10.41 -1.56
N LEU A 162 -27.48 9.45 -1.30
CA LEU A 162 -28.88 9.49 -1.72
C LEU A 162 -29.69 10.57 -0.99
N GLN A 163 -29.15 11.13 0.11
CA GLN A 163 -29.78 12.25 0.80
C GLN A 163 -29.56 13.60 0.08
N PHE A 164 -28.60 13.67 -0.86
CA PHE A 164 -28.15 14.90 -1.52
C PHE A 164 -28.30 14.84 -3.04
N ASP A 165 -28.08 13.67 -3.66
CA ASP A 165 -28.18 13.48 -5.09
C ASP A 165 -29.43 12.65 -5.45
N PRO A 166 -30.30 13.13 -6.37
CA PRO A 166 -31.47 12.39 -6.80
C PRO A 166 -31.03 11.25 -7.73
N ILE A 167 -30.84 10.07 -7.15
CA ILE A 167 -30.52 8.80 -7.82
C ILE A 167 -31.74 7.89 -7.70
N GLU A 168 -32.12 7.25 -8.80
CA GLU A 168 -33.23 6.30 -8.83
C GLU A 168 -32.82 5.02 -8.10
N GLN A 169 -33.43 4.76 -6.95
CA GLN A 169 -33.15 3.59 -6.11
C GLN A 169 -33.79 2.32 -6.70
N LYS A 170 -32.97 1.33 -7.07
CA LYS A 170 -33.39 0.00 -7.57
C LYS A 170 -33.05 -1.14 -6.62
N LEU A 171 -32.01 -0.98 -5.81
CA LEU A 171 -31.54 -1.99 -4.88
C LEU A 171 -32.31 -1.94 -3.54
N PRO A 172 -32.57 -3.08 -2.88
CA PRO A 172 -33.23 -3.09 -1.58
C PRO A 172 -32.28 -2.58 -0.48
N ARG A 173 -32.77 -1.69 0.39
CA ARG A 173 -32.08 -1.22 1.61
C ARG A 173 -32.72 -1.80 2.87
N ASN A 174 -32.41 -3.06 3.17
CA ASN A 174 -32.81 -3.67 4.44
C ASN A 174 -31.72 -3.42 5.48
N ASP A 175 -32.04 -2.72 6.57
CA ASP A 175 -31.11 -2.39 7.67
C ASP A 175 -29.81 -1.67 7.25
N VAL A 176 -29.81 -0.95 6.12
CA VAL A 176 -28.66 -0.15 5.70
C VAL A 176 -28.65 1.14 6.51
N LYS A 177 -27.47 1.51 7.04
CA LYS A 177 -27.26 2.76 7.77
C LYS A 177 -26.45 3.72 6.90
N ASP A 178 -26.86 4.98 6.89
CA ASP A 178 -26.16 6.05 6.19
C ASP A 178 -25.07 6.65 7.08
N LEU A 179 -25.24 6.58 8.41
CA LEU A 179 -24.34 7.14 9.39
C LEU A 179 -24.50 6.41 10.72
N HIS A 180 -23.39 6.08 11.39
CA HIS A 180 -23.38 5.57 12.77
C HIS A 180 -22.15 6.13 13.50
N LEU A 181 -22.38 7.10 14.40
CA LEU A 181 -21.34 7.81 15.14
C LEU A 181 -21.54 7.66 16.66
N TYR A 182 -20.44 7.58 17.40
CA TYR A 182 -20.39 7.63 18.86
C TYR A 182 -19.84 8.96 19.33
N LEU A 183 -20.52 9.61 20.28
CA LEU A 183 -19.92 10.72 21.01
C LEU A 183 -19.01 10.14 22.08
N CYS A 184 -17.70 10.28 21.93
CA CYS A 184 -16.70 9.67 22.80
C CYS A 184 -16.28 10.66 23.90
N ASP A 185 -16.86 10.55 25.09
CA ASP A 185 -16.57 11.41 26.23
C ASP A 185 -15.47 10.88 27.18
N ASP A 186 -14.94 9.69 26.89
CA ASP A 186 -13.79 9.05 27.54
C ASP A 186 -12.91 8.40 26.47
N ILE A 187 -11.87 9.11 26.07
CA ILE A 187 -11.10 8.81 24.85
C ILE A 187 -9.60 8.91 25.11
N TYR A 188 -8.86 8.00 24.50
CA TYR A 188 -7.43 7.83 24.66
C TYR A 188 -6.74 8.19 23.34
N PHE A 189 -5.73 9.04 23.42
CA PHE A 189 -4.87 9.41 22.30
C PHE A 189 -3.45 8.92 22.60
N MET A 190 -2.91 8.08 21.74
CA MET A 190 -1.56 7.56 21.83
C MET A 190 -0.74 8.09 20.66
N ASP A 191 0.29 8.85 20.98
CA ASP A 191 1.31 9.27 20.02
C ASP A 191 2.47 8.26 20.07
N ARG A 192 2.70 7.56 18.96
CA ARG A 192 3.78 6.56 18.89
C ARG A 192 5.17 7.17 18.76
N LYS A 193 5.27 8.42 18.32
CA LYS A 193 6.54 9.13 18.15
C LYS A 193 7.03 9.73 19.45
N THR A 194 6.13 10.33 20.23
CA THR A 194 6.48 10.88 21.55
C THR A 194 6.37 9.87 22.68
N GLU A 195 5.86 8.66 22.40
CA GLU A 195 5.61 7.58 23.36
C GLU A 195 4.71 8.03 24.53
N ARG A 196 3.66 8.80 24.22
CA ARG A 196 2.72 9.33 25.21
C ARG A 196 1.32 8.81 24.97
N ILE A 197 0.63 8.48 26.05
CA ILE A 197 -0.81 8.21 26.05
C ILE A 197 -1.49 9.22 26.96
N GLU A 198 -2.42 9.97 26.38
CA GLU A 198 -3.26 10.92 27.08
C GLU A 198 -4.71 10.43 27.02
N ARG A 199 -5.39 10.48 28.16
CA ARG A 199 -6.82 10.16 28.28
C ARG A 199 -7.56 11.43 28.63
N TYR A 200 -8.58 11.73 27.84
CA TYR A 200 -9.46 12.88 27.98
C TYR A 200 -10.84 12.39 28.44
N GLN A 201 -11.33 12.98 29.52
CA GLN A 201 -12.65 12.69 30.05
C GLN A 201 -13.46 13.98 30.14
N TYR A 202 -14.69 13.94 29.67
CA TYR A 202 -15.61 15.07 29.67
C TYR A 202 -16.78 14.79 30.60
N ASP A 203 -17.29 15.80 31.28
CA ASP A 203 -18.52 15.79 32.05
C ASP A 203 -19.37 17.00 31.64
N PHE A 204 -20.69 16.80 31.57
CA PHE A 204 -21.65 17.76 31.06
C PHE A 204 -22.68 18.08 32.15
N ALA A 205 -23.10 19.34 32.26
CA ALA A 205 -24.16 19.75 33.16
C ALA A 205 -25.00 20.89 32.58
N ARG A 206 -26.32 20.86 32.82
CA ARG A 206 -27.26 21.94 32.45
C ARG A 206 -28.44 21.92 33.43
N GLY A 207 -28.62 23.00 34.19
CA GLY A 207 -29.60 23.03 35.28
C GLY A 207 -29.32 21.92 36.29
N ASP A 208 -30.34 21.13 36.62
CA ASP A 208 -30.25 20.00 37.57
C ASP A 208 -29.69 18.71 36.95
N LEU A 209 -29.49 18.67 35.62
CA LEU A 209 -28.94 17.51 34.93
C LEU A 209 -27.42 17.58 34.91
N ALA A 210 -26.76 16.48 35.31
CA ALA A 210 -25.31 16.35 35.23
C ALA A 210 -24.89 14.92 34.94
N THR A 211 -23.81 14.74 34.19
CA THR A 211 -23.19 13.43 33.97
C THR A 211 -22.15 13.09 35.04
N LYS A 212 -21.62 14.11 35.74
CA LYS A 212 -20.60 13.93 36.78
C LYS A 212 -21.11 13.01 37.89
N GLY A 213 -20.32 12.01 38.25
CA GLY A 213 -20.70 10.99 39.24
C GLY A 213 -21.43 9.78 38.67
N LEU A 214 -21.89 9.81 37.41
CA LEU A 214 -22.43 8.63 36.72
C LEU A 214 -21.31 7.76 36.16
N GLU A 215 -21.49 6.44 36.22
CA GLU A 215 -20.53 5.48 35.67
C GLU A 215 -20.38 5.63 34.14
N ARG A 216 -19.14 5.51 33.66
CA ARG A 216 -18.79 5.43 32.23
C ARG A 216 -18.72 3.97 31.80
N LYS A 217 -19.86 3.30 31.86
CA LYS A 217 -19.99 1.88 31.58
C LYS A 217 -21.27 1.62 30.80
N GLY A 218 -21.12 1.02 29.63
CA GLY A 218 -22.21 0.61 28.77
C GLY A 218 -22.63 -0.83 29.03
N GLU A 219 -23.67 -1.26 28.32
CA GLU A 219 -24.11 -2.65 28.33
C GLU A 219 -23.12 -3.57 27.61
N ASN A 220 -22.89 -4.75 28.18
CA ASN A 220 -22.08 -5.77 27.52
C ASN A 220 -22.83 -6.41 26.35
N LEU A 221 -22.16 -6.49 25.22
CA LEU A 221 -22.60 -7.20 24.04
C LEU A 221 -22.66 -8.72 24.25
N LYS A 222 -23.67 -9.32 23.63
CA LYS A 222 -23.77 -10.78 23.51
C LYS A 222 -22.68 -11.27 22.57
N ARG A 223 -22.03 -12.38 22.91
CA ARG A 223 -21.08 -13.02 22.01
C ARG A 223 -21.83 -13.57 20.80
N PRO A 224 -21.38 -13.31 19.56
CA PRO A 224 -21.97 -13.94 18.39
C PRO A 224 -21.86 -15.46 18.48
N LYS A 225 -22.84 -16.17 17.90
CA LYS A 225 -22.79 -17.63 17.82
C LYS A 225 -21.59 -18.03 16.96
N LYS A 226 -20.83 -19.04 17.40
CA LYS A 226 -19.72 -19.58 16.60
C LYS A 226 -20.29 -20.23 15.34
N VAL A 227 -19.95 -19.68 14.18
CA VAL A 227 -20.23 -20.29 12.88
C VAL A 227 -19.02 -21.13 12.48
N LYS A 228 -19.23 -22.29 11.86
CA LYS A 228 -18.12 -23.10 11.34
C LYS A 228 -17.44 -22.34 10.20
N PRO A 229 -16.11 -22.26 10.15
CA PRO A 229 -15.40 -21.74 8.98
C PRO A 229 -15.85 -22.45 7.71
N GLY A 230 -15.95 -21.71 6.62
CA GLY A 230 -16.37 -22.20 5.31
C GLY A 230 -15.59 -21.51 4.20
N PRO A 231 -15.75 -21.96 2.93
CA PRO A 231 -15.07 -21.35 1.80
C PRO A 231 -15.47 -19.89 1.63
N ILE A 232 -14.54 -19.10 1.07
CA ILE A 232 -14.85 -17.74 0.61
C ILE A 232 -15.63 -17.84 -0.70
N VAL A 233 -16.74 -17.11 -0.78
CA VAL A 233 -17.62 -17.08 -1.95
C VAL A 233 -17.72 -15.65 -2.46
N SER A 234 -17.61 -15.45 -3.78
CA SER A 234 -17.92 -14.19 -4.45
C SER A 234 -19.39 -14.15 -4.84
N ASP A 235 -19.98 -12.96 -4.86
CA ASP A 235 -21.33 -12.73 -5.39
C ASP A 235 -21.38 -12.74 -6.94
N HIS A 236 -20.24 -12.84 -7.61
CA HIS A 236 -20.12 -12.95 -9.06
C HIS A 236 -19.34 -14.20 -9.48
N THR A 237 -19.68 -14.76 -10.65
CA THR A 237 -18.70 -15.53 -11.42
C THR A 237 -17.80 -14.58 -12.23
N PRO A 238 -16.60 -15.01 -12.66
CA PRO A 238 -15.75 -14.19 -13.53
C PRO A 238 -16.49 -13.69 -14.78
N GLU A 239 -17.27 -14.55 -15.42
CA GLU A 239 -18.02 -14.21 -16.64
C GLU A 239 -19.09 -13.15 -16.37
N GLU A 240 -19.78 -13.23 -15.23
CA GLU A 240 -20.78 -12.23 -14.83
C GLU A 240 -20.14 -10.86 -14.57
N TYR A 241 -18.98 -10.81 -13.91
CA TYR A 241 -18.29 -9.54 -13.66
C TYR A 241 -17.74 -8.96 -14.97
N MET A 242 -17.12 -9.78 -15.82
CA MET A 242 -16.60 -9.36 -17.12
C MET A 242 -17.72 -8.81 -18.03
N ALA A 243 -18.92 -9.40 -18.01
CA ALA A 243 -20.06 -8.88 -18.76
C ALA A 243 -20.48 -7.48 -18.31
N LYS A 244 -20.41 -7.19 -17.01
CA LYS A 244 -20.68 -5.83 -16.47
C LYS A 244 -19.62 -4.83 -16.89
N VAL A 245 -18.36 -5.25 -16.99
CA VAL A 245 -17.30 -4.38 -17.53
C VAL A 245 -17.61 -3.99 -18.96
N GLU A 246 -18.06 -4.92 -19.81
CA GLU A 246 -18.49 -4.60 -21.18
C GLU A 246 -19.71 -3.66 -21.23
N GLU A 247 -20.69 -3.85 -20.34
CA GLU A 247 -21.86 -2.95 -20.25
C GLU A 247 -21.44 -1.52 -19.88
N VAL A 248 -20.50 -1.37 -18.94
CA VAL A 248 -19.92 -0.08 -18.58
C VAL A 248 -19.14 0.54 -19.75
N ARG A 249 -18.34 -0.26 -20.47
CA ARG A 249 -17.61 0.21 -21.66
C ARG A 249 -18.55 0.70 -22.76
N GLU A 250 -19.69 0.05 -22.95
CA GLU A 250 -20.72 0.50 -23.89
C GLU A 250 -21.35 1.82 -23.43
N GLY A 251 -21.68 1.99 -22.15
CA GLY A 251 -22.17 3.26 -21.60
C GLY A 251 -21.17 4.41 -21.79
N MET A 252 -19.86 4.15 -21.60
CA MET A 252 -18.81 5.14 -21.89
C MET A 252 -18.76 5.51 -23.37
N ARG A 253 -18.95 4.53 -24.26
CA ARG A 253 -18.98 4.75 -25.72
C ARG A 253 -20.13 5.67 -26.13
N GLN A 254 -21.26 5.62 -25.40
CA GLN A 254 -22.40 6.52 -25.59
C GLN A 254 -22.22 7.89 -24.95
N GLY A 255 -21.21 8.05 -24.08
CA GLY A 255 -20.93 9.29 -23.36
C GLY A 255 -21.72 9.46 -22.06
N ASP A 256 -22.25 8.38 -21.48
CA ASP A 256 -23.01 8.44 -20.22
C ASP A 256 -22.10 8.80 -19.03
N TYR A 257 -20.86 8.31 -19.07
CA TYR A 257 -19.82 8.53 -18.05
C TYR A 257 -18.42 8.26 -18.63
N TYR A 258 -17.39 8.72 -17.94
CA TYR A 258 -15.98 8.53 -18.30
C TYR A 258 -15.34 7.35 -17.55
N GLU A 259 -15.79 7.15 -16.31
CA GLU A 259 -15.27 6.18 -15.36
C GLU A 259 -16.41 5.67 -14.48
N VAL A 260 -16.42 4.36 -14.19
CA VAL A 260 -17.32 3.75 -13.18
C VAL A 260 -16.52 2.74 -12.38
N VAL A 261 -16.72 2.73 -11.07
CA VAL A 261 -16.10 1.73 -10.19
C VAL A 261 -17.16 0.73 -9.77
N LEU A 262 -17.05 -0.52 -10.22
CA LEU A 262 -17.95 -1.61 -9.82
C LEU A 262 -17.26 -2.55 -8.84
N ARG A 263 -17.99 -2.99 -7.81
CA ARG A 263 -17.47 -3.94 -6.81
C ARG A 263 -17.92 -5.38 -7.04
N GLN A 264 -17.11 -6.30 -6.57
CA GLN A 264 -17.51 -7.63 -6.15
C GLN A 264 -17.55 -7.70 -4.61
N THR A 265 -18.39 -8.59 -4.07
CA THR A 265 -18.51 -8.84 -2.64
C THR A 265 -18.11 -10.28 -2.31
N PHE A 266 -17.05 -10.42 -1.53
CA PHE A 266 -16.59 -11.69 -0.98
C PHE A 266 -17.19 -11.94 0.40
N ARG A 267 -17.55 -13.19 0.70
CA ARG A 267 -18.19 -13.58 1.96
C ARG A 267 -17.62 -14.88 2.49
N ALA A 268 -17.40 -14.94 3.80
CA ALA A 268 -17.03 -16.17 4.48
C ALA A 268 -17.51 -16.19 5.94
N PRO A 269 -17.85 -17.36 6.50
CA PRO A 269 -18.04 -17.51 7.94
C PRO A 269 -16.75 -17.23 8.71
N TYR A 270 -16.84 -16.48 9.81
CA TYR A 270 -15.70 -16.17 10.68
C TYR A 270 -16.00 -16.59 12.13
N ALA A 271 -15.10 -17.39 12.71
CA ALA A 271 -15.26 -17.97 14.05
C ALA A 271 -14.39 -17.32 15.14
N GLY A 272 -13.43 -16.48 14.73
CA GLY A 272 -12.51 -15.80 15.65
C GLY A 272 -13.14 -14.56 16.31
N SER A 273 -12.39 -13.91 17.20
CA SER A 273 -12.84 -12.64 17.77
C SER A 273 -12.60 -11.47 16.80
N PRO A 274 -13.47 -10.45 16.79
CA PRO A 274 -13.26 -9.22 16.03
C PRO A 274 -11.89 -8.56 16.30
N SER A 275 -11.43 -8.53 17.55
CA SER A 275 -10.13 -7.96 17.92
C SER A 275 -8.93 -8.73 17.34
N GLU A 276 -9.01 -10.07 17.27
CA GLU A 276 -8.02 -10.90 16.59
C GLU A 276 -8.00 -10.63 15.08
N LEU A 277 -9.17 -10.48 14.45
CA LEU A 277 -9.26 -10.16 13.02
C LEU A 277 -8.60 -8.81 12.72
N PHE A 278 -8.91 -7.77 13.51
CA PHE A 278 -8.27 -6.47 13.40
C PHE A 278 -6.74 -6.57 13.52
N SER A 279 -6.27 -7.30 14.54
CA SER A 279 -4.83 -7.49 14.76
C SER A 279 -4.17 -8.16 13.54
N LYS A 280 -4.78 -9.20 12.96
CA LYS A 280 -4.27 -9.86 11.76
C LYS A 280 -4.20 -8.91 10.56
N ILE A 281 -5.27 -8.15 10.31
CA ILE A 281 -5.34 -7.19 9.19
C ILE A 281 -4.26 -6.10 9.36
N GLN A 282 -4.16 -5.53 10.56
CA GLN A 282 -3.16 -4.49 10.88
C GLN A 282 -1.72 -4.99 10.66
N HIS A 283 -1.39 -6.22 11.05
CA HIS A 283 -0.05 -6.78 10.83
C HIS A 283 0.21 -7.13 9.37
N ALA A 284 -0.81 -7.59 8.64
CA ALA A 284 -0.67 -8.02 7.25
C ALA A 284 -0.55 -6.83 6.29
N SER A 285 -1.25 -5.73 6.56
CA SER A 285 -1.28 -4.53 5.73
C SER A 285 -1.40 -3.26 6.57
N PRO A 286 -0.29 -2.79 7.18
CA PRO A 286 -0.27 -1.50 7.85
C PRO A 286 -0.65 -0.38 6.88
N SER A 287 -1.55 0.50 7.31
CA SER A 287 -2.15 1.54 6.48
C SER A 287 -2.31 2.87 7.25
N PRO A 288 -2.49 4.00 6.56
CA PRO A 288 -2.74 5.30 7.19
C PRO A 288 -4.04 5.34 7.98
N TYR A 289 -5.06 4.57 7.56
CA TYR A 289 -6.38 4.51 8.21
C TYR A 289 -6.74 3.08 8.61
N GLU A 290 -6.33 2.66 9.81
CA GLU A 290 -6.70 1.40 10.42
C GLU A 290 -7.83 1.61 11.42
N PHE A 291 -8.83 0.75 11.43
CA PHE A 291 -9.98 0.91 12.31
C PHE A 291 -10.62 -0.41 12.72
N PHE A 292 -11.11 -0.43 13.95
CA PHE A 292 -12.06 -1.39 14.47
C PHE A 292 -13.19 -0.62 15.17
N LEU A 293 -14.37 -0.62 14.55
CA LEU A 293 -15.59 -0.08 15.13
C LEU A 293 -16.48 -1.24 15.61
N GLN A 294 -16.83 -1.23 16.90
CA GLN A 294 -17.84 -2.12 17.46
C GLN A 294 -19.17 -1.39 17.54
N LEU A 295 -20.00 -1.55 16.49
CA LEU A 295 -21.27 -0.84 16.29
C LEU A 295 -22.48 -1.59 16.88
N GLY A 296 -22.23 -2.59 17.72
CA GLY A 296 -23.25 -3.36 18.41
C GLY A 296 -23.44 -4.73 17.81
N GLU A 297 -24.40 -4.86 16.89
CA GLU A 297 -24.67 -6.12 16.18
C GLU A 297 -23.73 -6.34 14.99
N GLU A 298 -23.04 -5.28 14.56
CA GLU A 298 -22.11 -5.30 13.45
C GLU A 298 -20.76 -4.68 13.84
N GLN A 299 -19.71 -5.07 13.13
CA GLN A 299 -18.36 -4.54 13.29
C GLN A 299 -17.78 -4.14 11.95
N LEU A 300 -17.03 -3.04 11.94
CA LEU A 300 -16.23 -2.61 10.80
C LEU A 300 -14.75 -2.71 11.17
N ILE A 301 -14.02 -3.50 10.41
CA ILE A 301 -12.61 -3.80 10.67
C ILE A 301 -11.85 -3.61 9.37
N GLY A 302 -10.92 -2.67 9.31
CA GLY A 302 -10.24 -2.33 8.06
C GLY A 302 -8.88 -1.69 8.24
N ALA A 303 -8.13 -1.66 7.13
CA ALA A 303 -6.86 -0.97 6.98
C ALA A 303 -6.84 -0.30 5.61
N SER A 304 -7.47 0.87 5.52
CA SER A 304 -7.65 1.61 4.28
C SER A 304 -6.39 2.41 3.91
N PRO A 305 -5.89 2.29 2.66
CA PRO A 305 -4.77 3.08 2.19
C PRO A 305 -5.16 4.54 1.87
N GLU A 306 -6.46 4.84 1.74
CA GLU A 306 -6.90 6.08 1.10
C GLU A 306 -7.61 7.00 2.09
N MET A 307 -7.13 8.25 2.12
CA MET A 307 -7.78 9.36 2.80
C MET A 307 -9.07 9.73 2.05
N PHE A 308 -10.18 9.87 2.77
CA PHE A 308 -11.38 10.46 2.17
C PHE A 308 -11.23 11.99 2.14
N VAL A 309 -11.16 12.60 3.33
CA VAL A 309 -10.86 14.01 3.49
C VAL A 309 -10.30 14.26 4.88
N ARG A 310 -9.33 15.17 4.97
CA ARG A 310 -8.84 15.73 6.23
C ARG A 310 -9.02 17.24 6.23
N ILE A 311 -9.55 17.75 7.33
CA ILE A 311 -9.74 19.18 7.57
C ILE A 311 -9.08 19.52 8.91
N GLU A 312 -8.13 20.44 8.88
CA GLU A 312 -7.43 20.98 10.04
C GLU A 312 -7.59 22.51 10.04
N GLY A 313 -8.42 23.03 10.96
CA GLY A 313 -8.88 24.40 10.95
C GLY A 313 -9.59 24.76 9.64
N ARG A 314 -8.90 25.47 8.75
CA ARG A 314 -9.43 25.85 7.41
C ARG A 314 -8.77 25.11 6.25
N ARG A 315 -7.75 24.30 6.51
CA ARG A 315 -7.02 23.58 5.46
C ARG A 315 -7.76 22.28 5.16
N VAL A 316 -8.16 22.09 3.91
CA VAL A 316 -8.82 20.88 3.40
C VAL A 316 -7.83 20.16 2.50
N GLU A 317 -7.62 18.87 2.73
CA GLU A 317 -6.73 18.05 1.92
C GLU A 317 -7.30 16.66 1.66
N THR A 318 -6.87 16.12 0.53
CA THR A 318 -7.24 14.81 0.01
C THR A 318 -6.05 14.22 -0.73
N CYS A 319 -6.04 12.89 -0.87
CA CYS A 319 -4.96 12.17 -1.56
C CYS A 319 -5.56 11.16 -2.54
N PRO A 320 -5.98 11.59 -3.74
CA PRO A 320 -6.46 10.66 -4.76
C PRO A 320 -5.41 9.60 -5.09
N ILE A 321 -5.83 8.33 -5.10
CA ILE A 321 -4.96 7.19 -5.39
C ILE A 321 -5.48 6.49 -6.66
N ALA A 322 -4.59 6.28 -7.62
CA ALA A 322 -4.85 5.42 -8.76
C ALA A 322 -3.56 4.70 -9.16
N GLY A 323 -3.68 3.59 -9.88
CA GLY A 323 -2.55 2.76 -10.25
C GLY A 323 -1.97 1.94 -9.10
N THR A 324 -1.71 0.68 -9.41
CA THR A 324 -1.21 -0.30 -8.45
C THR A 324 -0.13 -1.16 -9.08
N ALA A 325 1.03 -1.24 -8.45
CA ALA A 325 2.05 -2.23 -8.78
C ALA A 325 2.27 -3.19 -7.60
N ARG A 326 2.53 -4.46 -7.90
CA ARG A 326 2.80 -5.46 -6.86
C ARG A 326 4.20 -5.26 -6.29
N ARG A 327 4.30 -5.24 -4.96
CA ARG A 327 5.58 -5.31 -4.25
C ARG A 327 5.97 -6.77 -4.05
N THR A 328 7.14 -7.13 -4.55
CA THR A 328 7.68 -8.49 -4.54
C THR A 328 8.59 -8.75 -3.33
N GLY A 329 9.21 -7.69 -2.79
CA GLY A 329 10.26 -7.80 -1.77
C GLY A 329 11.66 -7.97 -2.36
N ASP A 330 11.77 -8.10 -3.67
CA ASP A 330 13.02 -8.04 -4.44
C ASP A 330 13.18 -6.59 -4.97
N PRO A 331 14.19 -5.84 -4.51
CA PRO A 331 14.37 -4.45 -4.90
C PRO A 331 14.53 -4.21 -6.40
N LEU A 332 15.07 -5.17 -7.16
CA LEU A 332 15.26 -5.02 -8.60
C LEU A 332 13.92 -5.11 -9.34
N LYS A 333 13.15 -6.16 -9.03
CA LYS A 333 11.81 -6.35 -9.58
C LYS A 333 10.86 -5.23 -9.15
N ASP A 334 10.98 -4.77 -7.92
CA ASP A 334 10.21 -3.64 -7.41
C ASP A 334 10.54 -2.34 -8.17
N ALA A 335 11.81 -2.10 -8.50
CA ALA A 335 12.22 -0.93 -9.29
C ALA A 335 11.68 -0.99 -10.73
N ASP A 336 11.65 -2.17 -11.35
CA ASP A 336 11.05 -2.37 -12.68
C ASP A 336 9.54 -2.14 -12.64
N ALA A 337 8.84 -2.73 -11.67
CA ALA A 337 7.40 -2.58 -11.50
C ALA A 337 6.98 -1.12 -11.24
N ILE A 338 7.75 -0.37 -10.45
CA ILE A 338 7.53 1.08 -10.25
C ILE A 338 7.70 1.84 -11.56
N ARG A 339 8.73 1.50 -12.35
CA ARG A 339 8.98 2.16 -13.64
C ARG A 339 7.85 1.90 -14.63
N GLU A 340 7.35 0.66 -14.68
CA GLU A 340 6.19 0.29 -15.51
C GLU A 340 4.94 1.08 -15.09
N LEU A 341 4.66 1.16 -13.78
CA LEU A 341 3.56 1.95 -13.23
C LEU A 341 3.67 3.44 -13.61
N LEU A 342 4.85 4.03 -13.49
CA LEU A 342 5.11 5.43 -13.85
C LEU A 342 5.06 5.69 -15.37
N ASN A 343 5.26 4.68 -16.21
CA ASN A 343 5.18 4.80 -17.66
C ASN A 343 3.80 4.41 -18.23
N SER A 344 2.89 3.88 -17.41
CA SER A 344 1.57 3.49 -17.86
C SER A 344 0.68 4.70 -18.13
N ARG A 345 0.29 4.86 -19.41
CA ARG A 345 -0.64 5.93 -19.84
C ARG A 345 -2.05 5.75 -19.30
N LYS A 346 -2.49 4.50 -19.09
CA LYS A 346 -3.80 4.18 -18.49
C LYS A 346 -3.85 4.74 -17.07
N GLU A 347 -2.89 4.32 -16.23
CA GLU A 347 -2.85 4.72 -14.81
C GLU A 347 -2.64 6.24 -14.65
N GLU A 348 -1.86 6.87 -15.53
CA GLU A 348 -1.72 8.33 -15.57
C GLU A 348 -3.04 9.04 -15.88
N SER A 349 -3.83 8.50 -16.80
CA SER A 349 -5.12 9.08 -17.20
C SER A 349 -6.16 8.93 -16.08
N GLU A 350 -6.22 7.76 -15.44
CA GLU A 350 -7.09 7.49 -14.27
C GLU A 350 -6.80 8.47 -13.13
N LEU A 351 -5.52 8.60 -12.74
CA LEU A 351 -5.11 9.50 -11.66
C LEU A 351 -5.42 10.96 -12.00
N THR A 352 -5.24 11.35 -13.25
CA THR A 352 -5.54 12.72 -13.71
C THR A 352 -7.03 13.02 -13.56
N MET A 353 -7.91 12.11 -13.97
CA MET A 353 -9.35 12.28 -13.81
C MET A 353 -9.77 12.39 -12.35
N CYS A 354 -9.26 11.50 -11.49
CA CYS A 354 -9.50 11.55 -10.05
C CYS A 354 -9.07 12.90 -9.44
N THR A 355 -7.92 13.42 -9.86
CA THR A 355 -7.37 14.68 -9.36
C THR A 355 -8.19 15.88 -9.84
N ASP A 356 -8.65 15.89 -11.09
CA ASP A 356 -9.46 17.01 -11.60
C ASP A 356 -10.84 17.07 -10.94
N VAL A 357 -11.48 15.94 -10.68
CA VAL A 357 -12.75 15.93 -9.93
C VAL A 357 -12.54 16.35 -8.48
N ASP A 358 -11.46 15.89 -7.83
CA ASP A 358 -11.14 16.34 -6.48
C ASP A 358 -10.90 17.86 -6.39
N ARG A 359 -10.20 18.44 -7.38
CA ARG A 359 -10.03 19.89 -7.50
C ARG A 359 -11.36 20.61 -7.72
N ASN A 360 -12.25 20.03 -8.53
CA ASN A 360 -13.58 20.56 -8.78
C ASN A 360 -14.42 20.58 -7.49
N ASP A 361 -14.47 19.47 -6.76
CA ASP A 361 -15.20 19.36 -5.50
C ASP A 361 -14.70 20.40 -4.49
N LYS A 362 -13.38 20.48 -4.32
CA LYS A 362 -12.76 21.43 -3.40
C LYS A 362 -13.03 22.88 -3.79
N SER A 363 -13.09 23.19 -5.09
CA SER A 363 -13.30 24.56 -5.58
C SER A 363 -14.67 25.14 -5.21
N ARG A 364 -15.68 24.31 -4.94
CA ARG A 364 -17.02 24.78 -4.51
C ARG A 364 -17.03 25.43 -3.13
N ILE A 365 -16.09 25.04 -2.27
CA ILE A 365 -16.05 25.41 -0.84
C ILE A 365 -14.75 26.12 -0.45
N ALA A 366 -13.82 26.29 -1.40
CA ALA A 366 -12.51 26.88 -1.16
C ALA A 366 -12.43 28.35 -1.57
N VAL A 367 -11.52 29.10 -0.93
CA VAL A 367 -11.14 30.45 -1.36
C VAL A 367 -10.64 30.37 -2.81
N PRO A 368 -11.14 31.22 -3.73
CA PRO A 368 -10.69 31.23 -5.13
C PRO A 368 -9.16 31.29 -5.24
N GLY A 369 -8.58 30.40 -6.04
CA GLY A 369 -7.13 30.30 -6.22
C GLY A 369 -6.36 29.59 -5.10
N SER A 370 -7.01 29.12 -4.03
CA SER A 370 -6.35 28.39 -2.94
C SER A 370 -6.15 26.90 -3.23
N VAL A 371 -6.89 26.32 -4.17
CA VAL A 371 -6.81 24.89 -4.53
C VAL A 371 -5.50 24.62 -5.29
N LYS A 372 -4.65 23.75 -4.75
CA LYS A 372 -3.32 23.44 -5.28
C LYS A 372 -3.04 21.94 -5.27
N VAL A 373 -2.42 21.46 -6.34
CA VAL A 373 -1.80 20.13 -6.37
C VAL A 373 -0.36 20.28 -5.87
N ILE A 374 -0.10 19.81 -4.65
CA ILE A 374 1.21 19.93 -3.98
C ILE A 374 2.07 18.67 -4.12
N GLY A 375 1.50 17.58 -4.63
CA GLY A 375 2.22 16.38 -5.04
C GLY A 375 1.52 15.74 -6.22
N ARG A 376 2.27 15.30 -7.23
CA ARG A 376 1.73 14.63 -8.42
C ARG A 376 2.48 13.34 -8.71
N ARG A 377 1.75 12.25 -8.91
CA ARG A 377 2.22 10.89 -9.22
C ARG A 377 3.34 10.44 -8.29
N LEU A 378 3.20 10.77 -6.99
CA LEU A 378 4.14 10.34 -5.97
C LEU A 378 3.98 8.83 -5.74
N ILE A 379 5.11 8.12 -5.61
CA ILE A 379 5.09 6.69 -5.29
C ILE A 379 4.97 6.51 -3.78
N GLU A 380 3.90 5.84 -3.37
CA GLU A 380 3.70 5.40 -2.00
C GLU A 380 3.86 3.89 -1.90
N ALA A 381 4.78 3.46 -1.04
CA ALA A 381 5.07 2.05 -0.81
C ALA A 381 4.29 1.53 0.41
N TYR A 382 3.48 0.51 0.19
CA TYR A 382 2.75 -0.22 1.22
C TYR A 382 3.33 -1.64 1.39
N ALA A 383 2.81 -2.42 2.34
CA ALA A 383 3.39 -3.74 2.70
C ALA A 383 3.36 -4.78 1.56
N GLY A 384 2.53 -4.59 0.54
CA GLY A 384 2.44 -5.50 -0.61
C GLY A 384 2.24 -4.83 -1.96
N LEU A 385 2.13 -3.50 -2.02
CA LEU A 385 1.78 -2.75 -3.22
C LEU A 385 2.52 -1.41 -3.26
N PHE A 386 2.70 -0.87 -4.45
CA PHE A 386 3.02 0.53 -4.71
C PHE A 386 1.80 1.21 -5.34
N HIS A 387 1.55 2.45 -4.96
CA HIS A 387 0.48 3.27 -5.53
C HIS A 387 1.03 4.59 -6.07
N THR A 388 0.42 5.12 -7.14
CA THR A 388 0.63 6.53 -7.51
C THR A 388 -0.41 7.39 -6.81
N VAL A 389 0.04 8.49 -6.20
CA VAL A 389 -0.80 9.34 -5.36
C VAL A 389 -0.57 10.80 -5.70
N ASP A 390 -1.67 11.53 -5.90
CA ASP A 390 -1.68 13.00 -5.95
C ASP A 390 -2.04 13.55 -4.56
N HIS A 391 -1.57 14.75 -4.24
CA HIS A 391 -1.89 15.44 -2.99
C HIS A 391 -2.46 16.81 -3.33
N VAL A 392 -3.72 17.02 -2.98
CA VAL A 392 -4.45 18.25 -3.28
C VAL A 392 -4.87 18.91 -1.98
N GLU A 393 -4.60 20.21 -1.88
CA GLU A 393 -5.03 21.01 -0.73
C GLU A 393 -5.79 22.26 -1.18
N GLY A 394 -6.57 22.84 -0.26
CA GLY A 394 -7.31 24.07 -0.43
C GLY A 394 -7.60 24.71 0.92
N THR A 395 -8.03 25.98 0.89
CA THR A 395 -8.44 26.70 2.09
C THR A 395 -9.94 26.95 2.04
N LEU A 396 -10.68 26.53 3.08
CA LEU A 396 -12.11 26.82 3.19
C LEU A 396 -12.40 28.31 3.01
N ALA A 397 -13.42 28.65 2.24
CA ALA A 397 -13.94 30.00 2.11
C ALA A 397 -14.80 30.39 3.33
N ASP A 398 -15.01 31.69 3.53
CA ASP A 398 -15.86 32.17 4.62
C ASP A 398 -17.32 31.73 4.42
N GLY A 399 -17.97 31.35 5.52
CA GLY A 399 -19.35 30.83 5.50
C GLY A 399 -19.48 29.32 5.25
N PHE A 400 -18.37 28.62 4.99
CA PHE A 400 -18.31 27.16 4.93
C PHE A 400 -17.61 26.57 6.16
N ASP A 401 -18.06 25.40 6.58
CA ASP A 401 -17.47 24.61 7.64
C ASP A 401 -16.84 23.30 7.14
N SER A 402 -16.23 22.55 8.06
CA SER A 402 -15.58 21.28 7.73
C SER A 402 -16.56 20.21 7.23
N LEU A 403 -17.84 20.26 7.62
CA LEU A 403 -18.86 19.34 7.12
C LEU A 403 -19.24 19.68 5.68
N ASP A 404 -19.20 20.97 5.28
CA ASP A 404 -19.35 21.35 3.87
C ASP A 404 -18.23 20.76 3.02
N ALA A 405 -16.98 20.78 3.53
CA ALA A 405 -15.86 20.11 2.87
C ALA A 405 -16.11 18.61 2.72
N PHE A 406 -16.52 17.92 3.80
CA PHE A 406 -16.83 16.50 3.79
C PHE A 406 -17.91 16.15 2.76
N LEU A 407 -19.04 16.85 2.81
CA LEU A 407 -20.20 16.58 1.96
C LEU A 407 -19.92 16.84 0.49
N THR A 408 -19.11 17.86 0.19
CA THR A 408 -18.81 18.23 -1.19
C THR A 408 -17.94 17.20 -1.90
N HIS A 409 -17.04 16.51 -1.17
CA HIS A 409 -16.20 15.46 -1.72
C HIS A 409 -16.92 14.10 -1.83
N MET A 410 -18.16 13.99 -1.33
CA MET A 410 -18.91 12.74 -1.30
C MET A 410 -19.31 12.26 -2.71
N TRP A 411 -19.09 11.01 -3.10
CA TRP A 411 -17.96 10.16 -2.68
C TRP A 411 -16.78 10.34 -3.64
N ALA A 412 -15.61 9.83 -3.25
CA ALA A 412 -14.40 9.92 -4.06
C ALA A 412 -14.56 9.18 -5.40
N VAL A 413 -14.04 9.74 -6.49
CA VAL A 413 -14.13 9.15 -7.83
C VAL A 413 -13.56 7.74 -7.87
N THR A 414 -12.48 7.50 -7.14
CA THR A 414 -11.82 6.19 -6.95
C THR A 414 -12.74 5.07 -6.45
N ILE A 415 -13.96 5.42 -6.02
CA ILE A 415 -14.96 4.51 -5.48
C ILE A 415 -16.25 4.48 -6.29
N ILE A 416 -16.59 5.57 -6.97
CA ILE A 416 -17.83 5.67 -7.76
C ILE A 416 -17.60 5.76 -9.25
N GLY A 417 -16.67 6.61 -9.68
CA GLY A 417 -16.47 7.04 -11.05
C GLY A 417 -16.90 8.50 -11.31
N ALA A 418 -16.86 8.89 -12.58
CA ALA A 418 -17.12 10.25 -13.03
C ALA A 418 -17.86 10.27 -14.38
N PRO A 419 -18.82 11.20 -14.61
CA PRO A 419 -19.38 12.16 -13.66
C PRO A 419 -20.15 11.48 -12.52
N LYS A 420 -19.96 11.96 -11.28
CA LYS A 420 -20.34 11.25 -10.04
C LYS A 420 -21.79 10.75 -10.01
N LYS A 421 -22.76 11.59 -10.36
CA LYS A 421 -24.19 11.23 -10.33
C LYS A 421 -24.51 10.09 -11.30
N TRP A 422 -24.00 10.15 -12.52
CA TRP A 422 -24.24 9.14 -13.55
C TRP A 422 -23.52 7.83 -13.22
N ALA A 423 -22.29 7.92 -12.73
CA ALA A 423 -21.56 6.76 -12.25
C ALA A 423 -22.26 6.07 -11.06
N ALA A 424 -22.80 6.86 -10.11
CA ALA A 424 -23.58 6.33 -9.00
C ALA A 424 -24.90 5.67 -9.46
N GLN A 425 -25.55 6.21 -10.50
CA GLN A 425 -26.72 5.56 -11.11
C GLN A 425 -26.34 4.25 -11.82
N ALA A 426 -25.17 4.19 -12.46
CA ALA A 426 -24.65 2.95 -13.05
C ALA A 426 -24.37 1.90 -11.96
N VAL A 427 -23.74 2.29 -10.85
CA VAL A 427 -23.56 1.42 -9.67
C VAL A 427 -24.90 0.86 -9.19
N GLU A 428 -25.92 1.72 -9.07
CA GLU A 428 -27.26 1.35 -8.63
C GLU A 428 -27.97 0.39 -9.60
N ASN A 429 -27.71 0.52 -10.91
CA ASN A 429 -28.28 -0.35 -11.93
C ASN A 429 -27.57 -1.70 -12.03
N LEU A 430 -26.25 -1.72 -11.82
CA LEU A 430 -25.40 -2.86 -12.18
C LEU A 430 -24.96 -3.71 -10.98
N GLU A 431 -24.85 -3.16 -9.77
CA GLU A 431 -24.49 -3.98 -8.59
C GLU A 431 -25.63 -4.89 -8.13
N LYS A 432 -25.31 -6.01 -7.49
CA LYS A 432 -26.33 -6.98 -7.01
C LYS A 432 -26.97 -6.57 -5.68
N GLU A 433 -26.31 -5.71 -4.91
CA GLU A 433 -26.74 -5.29 -3.57
C GLU A 433 -26.25 -3.87 -3.24
N ALA A 434 -27.03 -3.14 -2.41
CA ALA A 434 -26.64 -1.82 -1.92
C ALA A 434 -25.29 -1.84 -1.20
N ARG A 435 -24.52 -0.76 -1.35
CA ARG A 435 -23.13 -0.71 -0.88
C ARG A 435 -22.99 -0.72 0.64
N GLY A 436 -23.94 -0.12 1.34
CA GLY A 436 -23.87 0.04 2.78
C GLY A 436 -22.58 0.75 3.16
N TRP A 437 -21.71 0.12 3.94
CA TRP A 437 -20.46 0.74 4.36
C TRP A 437 -19.38 0.79 3.28
N TYR A 438 -19.43 -0.01 2.21
CA TYR A 438 -18.35 -0.02 1.20
C TYR A 438 -18.32 1.30 0.43
N GLY A 439 -17.16 1.96 0.41
CA GLY A 439 -16.99 3.19 -0.37
C GLY A 439 -17.57 4.47 0.25
N GLY A 440 -18.01 4.39 1.51
CA GLY A 440 -18.26 5.56 2.35
C GLY A 440 -16.97 6.02 3.04
N ALA A 441 -17.10 6.47 4.29
CA ALA A 441 -15.96 6.94 5.09
C ALA A 441 -15.99 6.44 6.54
N VAL A 442 -14.84 6.49 7.19
CA VAL A 442 -14.64 6.15 8.60
C VAL A 442 -13.64 7.11 9.22
N GLY A 443 -13.90 7.53 10.45
CA GLY A 443 -12.96 8.40 11.16
C GLY A 443 -13.62 9.18 12.28
N MET A 444 -13.07 10.37 12.53
CA MET A 444 -13.48 11.23 13.63
C MET A 444 -13.81 12.64 13.15
N ILE A 445 -14.84 13.22 13.77
CA ILE A 445 -15.17 14.65 13.72
C ILE A 445 -14.98 15.19 15.14
N CYS A 446 -14.02 16.09 15.32
CA CYS A 446 -13.79 16.76 16.59
C CYS A 446 -14.75 17.94 16.78
N MET A 447 -15.07 18.26 18.03
CA MET A 447 -16.01 19.34 18.35
C MET A 447 -15.45 20.75 18.07
N ASP A 448 -14.15 20.89 17.86
CA ASP A 448 -13.52 22.12 17.34
C ASP A 448 -13.67 22.28 15.82
N GLY A 449 -14.22 21.27 15.14
CA GLY A 449 -14.48 21.27 13.71
C GLY A 449 -13.49 20.45 12.88
N ASP A 450 -12.38 19.97 13.45
CA ASP A 450 -11.43 19.16 12.69
C ASP A 450 -12.03 17.81 12.28
N ILE A 451 -11.68 17.33 11.09
CA ILE A 451 -12.16 16.06 10.53
C ILE A 451 -10.97 15.27 10.02
N ASN A 452 -10.91 13.99 10.38
CA ASN A 452 -9.92 13.09 9.82
C ASN A 452 -10.59 11.76 9.46
N THR A 453 -10.72 11.50 8.16
CA THR A 453 -11.47 10.35 7.65
C THR A 453 -10.74 9.64 6.51
N GLY A 454 -10.83 8.32 6.54
CA GLY A 454 -10.40 7.43 5.45
C GLY A 454 -11.60 6.83 4.74
N ILE A 455 -11.39 6.37 3.51
CA ILE A 455 -12.43 5.68 2.74
C ILE A 455 -12.61 4.27 3.29
N THR A 456 -13.84 3.77 3.37
CA THR A 456 -14.16 2.40 3.78
C THR A 456 -13.97 1.39 2.65
N ILE A 457 -12.73 1.30 2.19
CA ILE A 457 -12.19 0.20 1.37
C ILE A 457 -11.29 -0.69 2.21
N ARG A 458 -10.96 -1.87 1.68
CA ARG A 458 -10.19 -2.89 2.41
C ARG A 458 -10.76 -3.18 3.80
N THR A 459 -12.09 -3.22 3.86
CA THR A 459 -12.88 -3.26 5.09
C THR A 459 -13.69 -4.56 5.16
N VAL A 460 -13.58 -5.25 6.28
CA VAL A 460 -14.46 -6.34 6.66
C VAL A 460 -15.66 -5.77 7.41
N HIS A 461 -16.84 -6.01 6.86
CA HIS A 461 -18.12 -5.86 7.57
C HIS A 461 -18.49 -7.19 8.18
N LEU A 462 -18.41 -7.30 9.50
CA LEU A 462 -18.73 -8.50 10.25
C LEU A 462 -20.09 -8.34 10.91
N ARG A 463 -21.05 -9.22 10.56
CA ARG A 463 -22.40 -9.27 11.15
C ARG A 463 -22.86 -10.73 11.19
N ASP A 464 -23.44 -11.15 12.30
CA ASP A 464 -23.95 -12.51 12.50
C ASP A 464 -22.95 -13.65 12.21
N GLY A 465 -21.65 -13.39 12.48
CA GLY A 465 -20.58 -14.36 12.22
C GLY A 465 -20.20 -14.53 10.74
N ILE A 466 -20.72 -13.67 9.86
CA ILE A 466 -20.35 -13.61 8.44
C ILE A 466 -19.48 -12.37 8.20
N ALA A 467 -18.27 -12.59 7.71
CA ALA A 467 -17.37 -11.55 7.24
C ALA A 467 -17.67 -11.26 5.77
N LYS A 468 -18.11 -10.03 5.46
CA LYS A 468 -18.30 -9.52 4.11
C LYS A 468 -17.18 -8.53 3.75
N TYR A 469 -16.69 -8.59 2.52
CA TYR A 469 -15.59 -7.75 2.06
C TYR A 469 -15.83 -7.30 0.61
N GLY A 470 -15.94 -6.00 0.38
CA GLY A 470 -16.07 -5.43 -0.96
C GLY A 470 -14.72 -5.10 -1.58
N ALA A 471 -14.53 -5.44 -2.85
CA ALA A 471 -13.40 -4.98 -3.65
C ALA A 471 -13.87 -4.61 -5.05
N GLY A 472 -13.48 -3.44 -5.53
CA GLY A 472 -13.82 -2.97 -6.87
C GLY A 472 -12.61 -2.59 -7.69
N ALA A 473 -12.84 -2.47 -8.99
CA ALA A 473 -11.89 -2.00 -9.98
C ALA A 473 -12.44 -0.76 -10.68
N THR A 474 -11.53 0.14 -11.04
CA THR A 474 -11.84 1.33 -11.81
C THR A 474 -11.99 0.94 -13.26
N LEU A 475 -13.18 1.12 -13.82
CA LEU A 475 -13.45 0.77 -15.21
C LEU A 475 -13.30 2.03 -16.06
N LEU A 476 -12.46 1.91 -17.09
CA LEU A 476 -12.29 2.88 -18.16
C LEU A 476 -12.67 2.25 -19.49
N TYR A 477 -12.77 3.04 -20.55
CA TYR A 477 -13.10 2.52 -21.88
C TYR A 477 -12.09 1.47 -22.37
N ASP A 478 -10.81 1.69 -22.05
CA ASP A 478 -9.67 0.82 -22.40
C ASP A 478 -9.44 -0.31 -21.38
N SER A 479 -10.34 -0.51 -20.41
CA SER A 479 -10.22 -1.60 -19.44
C SER A 479 -10.38 -2.98 -20.10
N ASP A 480 -9.52 -3.92 -19.72
CA ASP A 480 -9.61 -5.33 -20.09
C ASP A 480 -10.44 -6.09 -19.03
N PRO A 481 -11.63 -6.63 -19.36
CA PRO A 481 -12.53 -7.25 -18.37
C PRO A 481 -11.87 -8.31 -17.50
N ALA A 482 -11.02 -9.15 -18.08
CA ALA A 482 -10.35 -10.22 -17.35
C ALA A 482 -9.31 -9.67 -16.36
N SER A 483 -8.64 -8.56 -16.70
CA SER A 483 -7.71 -7.88 -15.81
C SER A 483 -8.43 -7.19 -14.65
N GLU A 484 -9.58 -6.54 -14.89
CA GLU A 484 -10.34 -5.87 -13.83
C GLU A 484 -10.95 -6.87 -12.83
N ASP A 485 -11.40 -8.04 -13.29
CA ASP A 485 -11.78 -9.14 -12.39
C ASP A 485 -10.61 -9.57 -11.51
N ARG A 486 -9.44 -9.88 -12.12
CA ARG A 486 -8.22 -10.26 -11.38
C ARG A 486 -7.78 -9.19 -10.37
N GLU A 487 -7.98 -7.92 -10.68
CA GLU A 487 -7.68 -6.82 -9.79
C GLU A 487 -8.55 -6.86 -8.53
N CYS A 488 -9.86 -7.12 -8.65
CA CYS A 488 -10.76 -7.28 -7.51
C CYS A 488 -10.27 -8.39 -6.55
N TRP A 489 -9.88 -9.54 -7.09
CA TRP A 489 -9.30 -10.66 -6.31
C TRP A 489 -7.97 -10.29 -5.66
N THR A 490 -7.11 -9.56 -6.38
CA THR A 490 -5.82 -9.10 -5.87
C THR A 490 -6.01 -8.12 -4.70
N LYS A 491 -6.93 -7.16 -4.84
CA LYS A 491 -7.31 -6.22 -3.77
C LYS A 491 -7.89 -6.95 -2.54
N ALA A 492 -8.58 -8.08 -2.74
CA ALA A 492 -9.14 -8.91 -1.68
C ALA A 492 -8.15 -9.93 -1.06
N THR A 493 -6.94 -10.09 -1.60
CA THR A 493 -5.95 -11.07 -1.09
C THR A 493 -5.60 -10.86 0.39
N GLY A 494 -5.60 -9.62 0.87
CA GLY A 494 -5.40 -9.31 2.29
C GLY A 494 -6.51 -9.88 3.18
N PHE A 495 -7.76 -9.84 2.71
CA PHE A 495 -8.90 -10.45 3.39
C PHE A 495 -8.78 -11.98 3.41
N PHE A 496 -8.43 -12.61 2.29
CA PHE A 496 -8.27 -14.06 2.21
C PHE A 496 -7.20 -14.54 3.21
N ARG A 497 -6.05 -13.87 3.25
CA ARG A 497 -4.98 -14.16 4.22
C ARG A 497 -5.33 -13.88 5.66
N ALA A 498 -6.22 -12.93 5.95
CA ALA A 498 -6.65 -12.65 7.32
C ALA A 498 -7.58 -13.75 7.86
N LEU A 499 -8.35 -14.37 6.97
CA LEU A 499 -9.21 -15.50 7.29
C LEU A 499 -8.44 -16.83 7.34
N ASP A 500 -7.46 -17.02 6.45
CA ASP A 500 -6.59 -18.19 6.43
C ASP A 500 -5.42 -18.09 7.42
N ALA A 501 -4.99 -19.24 7.95
CA ALA A 501 -3.95 -19.33 8.96
C ALA A 501 -2.56 -19.60 8.38
N GLU A 502 -2.17 -18.97 7.27
CA GLU A 502 -0.84 -19.22 6.70
C GLU A 502 0.25 -18.33 7.31
N LYS A 503 1.28 -18.99 7.86
CA LYS A 503 2.51 -18.38 8.33
C LYS A 503 3.41 -18.08 7.14
N LYS A 504 3.82 -16.81 6.99
CA LYS A 504 4.97 -16.47 6.14
C LYS A 504 6.20 -17.23 6.61
N ALA A 505 6.87 -17.93 5.69
CA ALA A 505 8.23 -18.38 5.90
C ALA A 505 9.16 -17.16 6.03
N ALA A 506 10.00 -17.15 7.05
CA ALA A 506 11.07 -16.17 7.15
C ALA A 506 12.06 -16.37 5.98
N PRO A 507 12.71 -15.31 5.49
CA PRO A 507 13.78 -15.47 4.52
C PRO A 507 14.85 -16.38 5.14
N ALA A 508 15.03 -17.57 4.54
CA ALA A 508 16.06 -18.50 4.95
C ALA A 508 17.39 -18.03 4.35
N TYR A 509 18.37 -17.76 5.21
CA TYR A 509 19.76 -17.71 4.78
C TYR A 509 20.10 -19.08 4.19
N VAL A 510 20.44 -19.12 2.90
CA VAL A 510 20.87 -20.36 2.25
C VAL A 510 22.32 -20.61 2.67
N PRO A 511 22.62 -21.66 3.45
CA PRO A 511 23.98 -21.94 3.88
C PRO A 511 24.88 -22.26 2.67
N ARG A 512 26.18 -22.03 2.85
CA ARG A 512 27.24 -22.33 1.88
C ARG A 512 27.10 -23.77 1.38
N ARG A 513 27.09 -23.99 0.06
CA ARG A 513 27.11 -25.34 -0.51
C ARG A 513 28.46 -25.99 -0.19
N GLU A 514 28.47 -27.19 0.40
CA GLU A 514 29.71 -27.94 0.69
C GLU A 514 30.23 -28.74 -0.53
N GLU A 515 29.50 -28.71 -1.64
CA GLU A 515 29.75 -29.54 -2.84
C GLU A 515 31.15 -29.36 -3.48
N ASN A 516 31.83 -28.25 -3.20
CA ASN A 516 33.17 -27.95 -3.72
C ASN A 516 34.20 -27.66 -2.62
N ALA A 517 33.96 -28.16 -1.41
CA ALA A 517 34.94 -28.10 -0.33
C ALA A 517 36.27 -28.75 -0.77
N GLY A 518 37.39 -28.02 -0.59
CA GLY A 518 38.72 -28.47 -0.98
C GLY A 518 39.23 -27.96 -2.33
N LEU A 519 38.39 -27.33 -3.17
CA LEU A 519 38.87 -26.62 -4.36
C LEU A 519 39.49 -25.28 -3.98
N ARG A 520 40.71 -25.03 -4.46
CA ARG A 520 41.45 -23.78 -4.24
C ARG A 520 41.54 -22.98 -5.53
N LEU A 521 41.00 -21.76 -5.51
CA LEU A 521 41.00 -20.84 -6.63
C LEU A 521 41.94 -19.66 -6.37
N LEU A 522 42.81 -19.36 -7.34
CA LEU A 522 43.65 -18.16 -7.35
C LEU A 522 42.94 -17.05 -8.12
N LEU A 523 42.46 -16.02 -7.43
CA LEU A 523 41.94 -14.79 -8.04
C LEU A 523 43.09 -13.80 -8.26
N VAL A 524 43.33 -13.44 -9.51
CA VAL A 524 44.32 -12.42 -9.89
C VAL A 524 43.60 -11.09 -10.03
N ASP A 525 43.87 -10.18 -9.10
CA ASP A 525 43.31 -8.82 -9.04
C ASP A 525 44.11 -7.88 -9.96
N ASN A 526 43.51 -7.48 -11.09
CA ASN A 526 44.06 -6.51 -12.03
C ASN A 526 43.60 -5.07 -11.71
N GLU A 527 43.45 -4.73 -10.43
CA GLU A 527 43.10 -3.40 -9.92
C GLU A 527 41.67 -2.94 -10.28
N ASP A 528 40.72 -3.87 -10.26
CA ASP A 528 39.30 -3.57 -10.46
C ASP A 528 38.53 -3.52 -9.14
N CYS A 529 37.55 -2.62 -9.03
CA CYS A 529 36.73 -2.48 -7.82
C CYS A 529 35.69 -3.61 -7.63
N PHE A 530 35.42 -4.44 -8.64
CA PHE A 530 34.36 -5.45 -8.64
C PHE A 530 34.82 -6.86 -8.19
N ILE A 531 36.11 -7.04 -7.92
CA ILE A 531 36.70 -8.38 -7.66
C ILE A 531 36.11 -9.10 -6.45
N HIS A 532 35.65 -8.36 -5.43
CA HIS A 532 35.18 -8.97 -4.18
C HIS A 532 33.82 -9.62 -4.35
N THR A 533 32.94 -9.09 -5.19
CA THR A 533 31.65 -9.71 -5.54
C THR A 533 31.88 -11.01 -6.33
N LEU A 534 32.79 -10.97 -7.32
CA LEU A 534 33.17 -12.15 -8.08
C LEU A 534 33.78 -13.24 -7.18
N SER A 535 34.67 -12.85 -6.25
CA SER A 535 35.23 -13.76 -5.24
C SER A 535 34.15 -14.33 -4.31
N ASN A 536 33.10 -13.56 -4.02
CA ASN A 536 32.00 -13.99 -3.18
C ASN A 536 31.16 -15.07 -3.89
N TYR A 537 30.84 -14.89 -5.18
CA TYR A 537 30.13 -15.91 -5.97
C TYR A 537 30.88 -17.24 -5.98
N VAL A 538 32.21 -17.21 -6.16
CA VAL A 538 33.03 -18.42 -6.07
C VAL A 538 32.97 -19.03 -4.66
N ARG A 539 33.08 -18.23 -3.59
CA ARG A 539 33.01 -18.74 -2.20
C ARG A 539 31.66 -19.38 -1.86
N GLN A 540 30.56 -18.88 -2.44
CA GLN A 540 29.21 -19.45 -2.26
C GLN A 540 29.10 -20.89 -2.77
N THR A 541 29.94 -21.27 -3.75
CA THR A 541 30.02 -22.65 -4.26
C THR A 541 30.68 -23.65 -3.30
N GLY A 542 31.32 -23.16 -2.23
CA GLY A 542 32.13 -23.95 -1.30
C GLY A 542 33.64 -23.84 -1.50
N ALA A 543 34.10 -23.34 -2.65
CA ALA A 543 35.53 -23.21 -2.96
C ALA A 543 36.25 -22.18 -2.05
N GLU A 544 37.55 -22.40 -1.85
CA GLU A 544 38.47 -21.45 -1.21
C GLU A 544 39.05 -20.49 -2.25
N VAL A 545 39.07 -19.19 -1.94
CA VAL A 545 39.59 -18.15 -2.85
C VAL A 545 40.76 -17.42 -2.22
N MET A 546 41.92 -17.55 -2.84
CA MET A 546 43.14 -16.79 -2.54
C MET A 546 43.28 -15.66 -3.55
N THR A 547 43.47 -14.42 -3.10
CA THR A 547 43.56 -13.25 -3.98
C THR A 547 44.96 -12.66 -3.96
N TYR A 548 45.56 -12.46 -5.13
CA TYR A 548 46.83 -11.76 -5.32
C TYR A 548 46.68 -10.65 -6.36
N ARG A 549 47.28 -9.48 -6.11
CA ARG A 549 47.35 -8.41 -7.11
C ARG A 549 48.29 -8.79 -8.25
N ALA A 550 47.94 -8.38 -9.47
CA ALA A 550 48.74 -8.58 -10.67
C ALA A 550 50.19 -8.07 -10.48
N GLY A 551 51.13 -8.67 -11.22
CA GLY A 551 52.57 -8.38 -11.11
C GLY A 551 53.35 -9.29 -10.16
N PHE A 552 52.73 -10.35 -9.62
CA PHE A 552 53.45 -11.37 -8.85
C PHE A 552 54.30 -12.29 -9.76
N PRO A 553 55.39 -12.90 -9.23
CA PRO A 553 56.20 -13.87 -9.97
C PRO A 553 55.41 -15.12 -10.39
N LEU A 554 55.42 -15.50 -11.68
CA LEU A 554 54.59 -16.60 -12.20
C LEU A 554 54.89 -17.98 -11.58
N ASP A 555 56.11 -18.20 -11.05
CA ASP A 555 56.48 -19.41 -10.31
C ASP A 555 55.64 -19.60 -9.02
N LEU A 556 55.01 -18.54 -8.52
CA LEU A 556 54.04 -18.62 -7.42
C LEU A 556 52.87 -19.56 -7.74
N ILE A 557 52.44 -19.67 -9.00
CA ILE A 557 51.35 -20.58 -9.40
C ILE A 557 51.71 -22.04 -9.08
N GLN A 558 52.98 -22.42 -9.29
CA GLN A 558 53.47 -23.77 -8.96
C GLN A 558 53.55 -24.00 -7.44
N LYS A 559 53.85 -22.96 -6.66
CA LYS A 559 53.90 -23.02 -5.19
C LYS A 559 52.50 -23.14 -4.58
N LEU A 560 51.53 -22.41 -5.12
CA LEU A 560 50.15 -22.40 -4.61
C LEU A 560 49.33 -23.62 -5.06
N GLN A 561 49.67 -24.20 -6.22
CA GLN A 561 48.95 -25.32 -6.84
C GLN A 561 47.42 -25.11 -6.83
N PRO A 562 46.91 -24.00 -7.43
CA PRO A 562 45.48 -23.76 -7.51
C PRO A 562 44.82 -24.75 -8.48
N ASN A 563 43.57 -25.11 -8.22
CA ASN A 563 42.75 -25.90 -9.12
C ASN A 563 42.21 -25.08 -10.30
N LEU A 564 42.10 -23.77 -10.13
CA LEU A 564 41.59 -22.83 -11.12
C LEU A 564 42.18 -21.44 -10.87
N ILE A 565 42.54 -20.74 -11.93
CA ILE A 565 42.89 -19.32 -11.90
C ILE A 565 41.72 -18.50 -12.43
N LEU A 566 41.30 -17.51 -11.67
CA LEU A 566 40.31 -16.51 -12.09
C LEU A 566 41.04 -15.20 -12.36
N VAL A 567 41.07 -14.76 -13.61
CA VAL A 567 41.62 -13.47 -13.99
C VAL A 567 40.51 -12.43 -13.93
N SER A 568 40.64 -11.48 -13.00
CA SER A 568 39.63 -10.45 -12.82
C SER A 568 39.56 -9.47 -14.00
N PRO A 569 38.50 -8.65 -14.07
CA PRO A 569 38.51 -7.41 -14.84
C PRO A 569 39.65 -6.47 -14.40
N GLY A 570 39.87 -5.40 -15.15
CA GLY A 570 40.85 -4.36 -14.85
C GLY A 570 40.84 -3.25 -15.90
N PRO A 571 41.46 -2.10 -15.61
CA PRO A 571 41.52 -0.97 -16.53
C PRO A 571 42.57 -1.19 -17.63
N GLY A 572 42.64 -0.27 -18.60
CA GLY A 572 43.74 -0.26 -19.58
C GLY A 572 43.77 -1.48 -20.51
N ARG A 573 44.98 -1.93 -20.88
CA ARG A 573 45.20 -3.09 -21.76
C ARG A 573 45.70 -4.30 -20.97
N PRO A 574 45.38 -5.54 -21.37
CA PRO A 574 45.78 -6.75 -20.62
C PRO A 574 47.29 -6.89 -20.43
N ALA A 575 48.08 -6.46 -21.43
CA ALA A 575 49.54 -6.45 -21.37
C ALA A 575 50.11 -5.62 -20.20
N ASN A 576 49.41 -4.56 -19.77
CA ASN A 576 49.87 -3.71 -18.66
C ASN A 576 49.92 -4.48 -17.33
N PHE A 577 49.12 -5.54 -17.21
CA PHE A 577 49.00 -6.37 -16.01
C PHE A 577 49.66 -7.75 -16.18
N GLY A 578 50.29 -8.01 -17.34
CA GLY A 578 50.91 -9.29 -17.64
C GLY A 578 49.92 -10.45 -17.84
N VAL A 579 48.64 -10.15 -18.11
CA VAL A 579 47.60 -11.18 -18.28
C VAL A 579 47.94 -12.18 -19.39
N PRO A 580 48.40 -11.76 -20.60
CA PRO A 580 48.72 -12.72 -21.66
C PRO A 580 49.83 -13.71 -21.26
N ASP A 581 50.84 -13.25 -20.52
CA ASP A 581 51.95 -14.10 -20.08
C ASP A 581 51.51 -15.06 -18.97
N LEU A 582 50.63 -14.60 -18.07
CA LEU A 582 49.99 -15.45 -17.07
C LEU A 582 49.17 -16.56 -17.70
N VAL A 583 48.34 -16.24 -18.71
CA VAL A 583 47.51 -17.24 -19.42
C VAL A 583 48.40 -18.26 -20.13
N ARG A 584 49.45 -17.83 -20.83
CA ARG A 584 50.41 -18.75 -21.49
C ARG A 584 51.11 -19.66 -20.48
N TYR A 585 51.51 -19.11 -19.33
CA TYR A 585 52.19 -19.87 -18.29
C TYR A 585 51.26 -20.89 -17.64
N ALA A 586 50.03 -20.51 -17.30
CA ALA A 586 49.02 -21.41 -16.77
C ALA A 586 48.69 -22.54 -17.77
N ALA A 587 48.55 -22.20 -19.06
CA ALA A 587 48.34 -23.16 -20.14
C ALA A 587 49.47 -24.20 -20.24
N ARG A 588 50.75 -23.77 -20.13
CA ARG A 588 51.91 -24.69 -20.12
C ARG A 588 51.91 -25.63 -18.92
N LEU A 589 51.37 -25.19 -17.78
CA LEU A 589 51.26 -26.01 -16.57
C LEU A 589 49.98 -26.87 -16.52
N GLY A 590 49.09 -26.74 -17.51
CA GLY A 590 47.80 -27.42 -17.51
C GLY A 590 46.84 -26.91 -16.43
N VAL A 591 47.06 -25.71 -15.87
CA VAL A 591 46.19 -25.13 -14.86
C VAL A 591 45.02 -24.43 -15.55
N PRO A 592 43.75 -24.77 -15.23
CA PRO A 592 42.59 -24.11 -15.80
C PRO A 592 42.54 -22.60 -15.53
N VAL A 593 42.00 -21.84 -16.47
CA VAL A 593 41.84 -20.38 -16.34
C VAL A 593 40.44 -19.96 -16.76
N PHE A 594 39.80 -19.13 -15.93
CA PHE A 594 38.62 -18.36 -16.31
C PHE A 594 38.94 -16.86 -16.34
N GLY A 595 38.64 -16.17 -17.43
CA GLY A 595 38.87 -14.73 -17.57
C GLY A 595 37.57 -13.92 -17.59
N VAL A 596 37.54 -12.78 -16.90
CA VAL A 596 36.42 -11.83 -16.97
C VAL A 596 36.92 -10.49 -17.50
N CYS A 597 36.23 -9.92 -18.51
CA CYS A 597 36.55 -8.65 -19.15
C CYS A 597 38.01 -8.55 -19.63
N LEU A 598 38.90 -7.89 -18.86
CA LEU A 598 40.34 -7.85 -19.11
C LEU A 598 40.95 -9.26 -19.22
N GLY A 599 40.40 -10.24 -18.48
CA GLY A 599 40.80 -11.64 -18.57
C GLY A 599 40.51 -12.29 -19.92
N LEU A 600 39.34 -12.01 -20.52
CA LEU A 600 39.04 -12.45 -21.89
C LEU A 600 39.99 -11.81 -22.89
N GLN A 601 40.16 -10.49 -22.76
CA GLN A 601 41.01 -9.71 -23.64
C GLN A 601 42.47 -10.22 -23.62
N GLY A 602 43.00 -10.50 -22.43
CA GLY A 602 44.34 -11.05 -22.27
C GLY A 602 44.46 -12.50 -22.74
N MET A 603 43.41 -13.30 -22.62
CA MET A 603 43.36 -14.65 -23.19
C MET A 603 43.43 -14.62 -24.73
N VAL A 604 42.73 -13.68 -25.36
CA VAL A 604 42.79 -13.50 -26.83
C VAL A 604 44.20 -13.09 -27.27
N GLU A 605 44.81 -12.10 -26.60
CA GLU A 605 46.19 -11.67 -26.88
C GLU A 605 47.22 -12.80 -26.60
N ALA A 606 46.98 -13.65 -25.59
CA ALA A 606 47.86 -14.77 -25.24
C ALA A 606 48.08 -15.73 -26.41
N PHE A 607 47.02 -15.98 -27.19
CA PHE A 607 47.03 -16.89 -28.35
C PHE A 607 47.16 -16.17 -29.70
N GLY A 608 47.57 -14.90 -29.70
CA GLY A 608 47.92 -14.15 -30.91
C GLY A 608 46.74 -13.44 -31.58
N GLY A 609 45.60 -13.27 -30.90
CA GLY A 609 44.51 -12.43 -31.39
C GLY A 609 44.71 -10.94 -31.14
N GLU A 610 43.90 -10.11 -31.79
CA GLU A 610 43.96 -8.64 -31.69
C GLU A 610 42.71 -8.05 -31.02
N LEU A 611 42.89 -6.94 -30.30
CA LEU A 611 41.83 -6.19 -29.63
C LEU A 611 41.54 -4.86 -30.36
N GLY A 612 40.26 -4.58 -30.55
CA GLY A 612 39.75 -3.31 -31.06
C GLY A 612 39.30 -2.39 -29.94
N VAL A 613 38.96 -1.15 -30.30
CA VAL A 613 38.31 -0.18 -29.42
C VAL A 613 36.91 0.08 -29.97
N LEU A 614 35.88 -0.06 -29.13
CA LEU A 614 34.50 0.22 -29.54
C LEU A 614 34.36 1.68 -29.96
N GLY A 615 33.64 1.93 -31.05
CA GLY A 615 33.30 3.30 -31.48
C GLY A 615 32.47 4.06 -30.45
N TYR A 616 31.75 3.34 -29.59
CA TYR A 616 31.04 3.87 -28.44
C TYR A 616 31.35 3.04 -27.18
N PRO A 617 31.98 3.62 -26.14
CA PRO A 617 32.27 2.90 -24.89
C PRO A 617 31.01 2.43 -24.15
N VAL A 618 31.07 1.21 -23.61
CA VAL A 618 29.97 0.57 -22.91
C VAL A 618 30.38 0.35 -21.45
N HIS A 619 30.11 1.36 -20.61
CA HIS A 619 30.46 1.38 -19.18
C HIS A 619 29.19 1.43 -18.34
N GLY A 620 28.87 0.35 -17.63
CA GLY A 620 27.69 0.24 -16.78
C GLY A 620 26.38 0.18 -17.56
N LYS A 621 26.39 -0.46 -18.73
CA LYS A 621 25.19 -0.57 -19.59
C LYS A 621 24.80 -2.04 -19.76
N PRO A 622 23.49 -2.33 -19.78
CA PRO A 622 23.00 -3.67 -20.10
C PRO A 622 23.16 -3.95 -21.60
N SER A 623 23.32 -5.21 -21.96
CA SER A 623 23.17 -5.71 -23.34
C SER A 623 22.63 -7.13 -23.29
N THR A 624 21.82 -7.51 -24.26
CA THR A 624 21.43 -8.90 -24.43
C THR A 624 22.55 -9.66 -25.13
N ILE A 625 22.82 -10.88 -24.67
CA ILE A 625 23.75 -11.81 -25.31
C ILE A 625 23.04 -13.10 -25.70
N HIS A 626 23.56 -13.73 -26.73
CA HIS A 626 23.17 -15.04 -27.26
C HIS A 626 24.31 -16.01 -27.08
N HIS A 627 24.03 -17.24 -26.62
CA HIS A 627 25.05 -18.27 -26.45
C HIS A 627 24.55 -19.65 -26.87
N ARG A 628 25.48 -20.61 -27.03
CA ARG A 628 25.17 -21.96 -27.53
C ARG A 628 25.01 -23.04 -26.44
N GLY A 629 24.86 -22.62 -25.18
CA GLY A 629 24.79 -23.52 -24.02
C GLY A 629 26.07 -24.34 -23.73
N VAL A 630 27.22 -23.94 -24.28
CA VAL A 630 28.47 -24.69 -24.17
C VAL A 630 29.34 -24.17 -23.02
N GLY A 631 30.01 -25.08 -22.31
CA GLY A 631 31.01 -24.73 -21.28
C GLY A 631 30.38 -24.03 -20.08
N VAL A 632 30.92 -22.87 -19.72
CA VAL A 632 30.41 -22.08 -18.58
C VAL A 632 28.96 -21.59 -18.74
N PHE A 633 28.40 -21.66 -19.96
CA PHE A 633 27.01 -21.27 -20.23
C PHE A 633 25.99 -22.42 -20.16
N GLU A 634 26.40 -23.63 -19.78
CA GLU A 634 25.51 -24.78 -19.67
C GLU A 634 24.34 -24.51 -18.69
N GLY A 635 23.10 -24.72 -19.13
CA GLY A 635 21.90 -24.54 -18.29
C GLY A 635 21.45 -23.09 -18.07
N LEU A 636 22.11 -22.11 -18.68
CA LEU A 636 21.64 -20.72 -18.72
C LEU A 636 20.59 -20.51 -19.84
N PRO A 637 19.70 -19.51 -19.73
CA PRO A 637 18.78 -19.13 -20.80
C PRO A 637 19.56 -18.73 -22.05
N THR A 638 19.16 -19.24 -23.23
CA THR A 638 19.88 -19.04 -24.51
C THR A 638 20.14 -17.57 -24.85
N GLU A 639 19.27 -16.68 -24.36
CA GLU A 639 19.46 -15.23 -24.34
C GLU A 639 19.23 -14.67 -22.92
N PHE A 640 20.08 -13.74 -22.48
CA PHE A 640 19.88 -13.01 -21.22
C PHE A 640 20.65 -11.68 -21.20
N GLN A 641 20.26 -10.78 -20.29
CA GLN A 641 20.93 -9.49 -20.12
C GLN A 641 22.20 -9.60 -19.26
N VAL A 642 23.23 -8.86 -19.67
CA VAL A 642 24.51 -8.77 -18.96
C VAL A 642 25.00 -7.33 -18.82
N GLY A 643 25.77 -7.07 -17.77
CA GLY A 643 26.47 -5.81 -17.56
C GLY A 643 27.80 -5.72 -18.30
N ARG A 644 27.98 -4.69 -19.12
CA ARG A 644 29.23 -4.39 -19.83
C ARG A 644 29.94 -3.20 -19.20
N TYR A 645 31.25 -3.37 -18.96
CA TYR A 645 32.17 -2.32 -18.51
C TYR A 645 33.47 -2.35 -19.32
N HIS A 646 33.37 -2.21 -20.64
CA HIS A 646 34.55 -2.32 -21.50
C HIS A 646 34.53 -1.34 -22.67
N SER A 647 35.73 -0.88 -23.03
CA SER A 647 36.00 -0.16 -24.27
C SER A 647 36.73 -1.04 -25.29
N LEU A 648 37.51 -2.01 -24.81
CA LEU A 648 38.24 -2.94 -25.65
C LEU A 648 37.38 -4.18 -25.92
N TYR A 649 37.56 -4.79 -27.09
CA TYR A 649 36.88 -6.03 -27.45
C TYR A 649 37.75 -6.87 -28.37
N ALA A 650 37.52 -8.17 -28.43
CA ALA A 650 38.21 -9.07 -29.34
C ALA A 650 37.69 -8.89 -30.78
N ILE A 651 38.61 -8.68 -31.74
CA ILE A 651 38.25 -8.55 -33.16
C ILE A 651 38.00 -9.94 -33.74
N ARG A 652 36.79 -10.17 -34.26
CA ARG A 652 36.36 -11.48 -34.77
C ARG A 652 37.27 -12.03 -35.86
N GLU A 653 37.65 -11.20 -36.82
CA GLU A 653 38.49 -11.56 -37.96
C GLU A 653 39.93 -11.89 -37.57
N LYS A 654 40.32 -11.49 -36.36
CA LYS A 654 41.66 -11.71 -35.78
C LYS A 654 41.63 -12.70 -34.63
N LEU A 655 40.52 -13.41 -34.40
CA LEU A 655 40.45 -14.41 -33.35
C LEU A 655 41.23 -15.67 -33.79
N PRO A 656 42.18 -16.17 -32.99
CA PRO A 656 42.98 -17.33 -33.37
C PRO A 656 42.12 -18.59 -33.40
N SER A 657 42.40 -19.51 -34.33
CA SER A 657 41.60 -20.72 -34.56
C SER A 657 41.50 -21.67 -33.37
N VAL A 658 42.43 -21.57 -32.41
CA VAL A 658 42.43 -22.33 -31.15
C VAL A 658 41.34 -21.88 -30.18
N LEU A 659 40.79 -20.68 -30.36
CA LEU A 659 39.66 -20.17 -29.58
C LEU A 659 38.35 -20.29 -30.38
N GLU A 660 37.31 -20.72 -29.69
CA GLU A 660 35.94 -20.80 -30.17
C GLU A 660 35.07 -19.74 -29.47
N ILE A 661 34.23 -19.04 -30.23
CA ILE A 661 33.27 -18.07 -29.70
C ILE A 661 32.09 -18.82 -29.07
N THR A 662 31.82 -18.58 -27.78
CA THR A 662 30.75 -19.26 -27.03
C THR A 662 29.52 -18.38 -26.81
N ALA A 663 29.68 -17.05 -26.81
CA ALA A 663 28.59 -16.09 -26.67
C ALA A 663 28.88 -14.78 -27.42
N GLU A 664 27.84 -14.09 -27.86
CA GLU A 664 27.90 -12.82 -28.61
C GLU A 664 26.77 -11.87 -28.18
N SER A 665 26.98 -10.56 -28.26
CA SER A 665 25.92 -9.56 -28.03
C SER A 665 25.18 -9.18 -29.32
N ASP A 666 24.02 -8.53 -29.19
CA ASP A 666 23.21 -8.06 -30.33
C ASP A 666 23.96 -7.13 -31.30
N ASP A 667 24.96 -6.39 -30.80
CA ASP A 667 25.84 -5.52 -31.59
C ASP A 667 27.02 -6.28 -32.25
N GLY A 668 27.02 -7.63 -32.20
CA GLY A 668 27.99 -8.50 -32.87
C GLY A 668 29.34 -8.63 -32.17
N ILE A 669 29.45 -8.16 -30.92
CA ILE A 669 30.70 -8.23 -30.14
C ILE A 669 30.82 -9.59 -29.46
N ILE A 670 32.03 -10.15 -29.47
CA ILE A 670 32.35 -11.42 -28.80
C ILE A 670 32.21 -11.24 -27.29
N MET A 671 31.34 -12.05 -26.68
CA MET A 671 31.00 -12.00 -25.25
C MET A 671 31.50 -13.20 -24.47
N GLY A 672 31.83 -14.31 -25.14
CA GLY A 672 32.43 -15.49 -24.53
C GLY A 672 33.37 -16.20 -25.49
N VAL A 673 34.47 -16.73 -24.95
CA VAL A 673 35.41 -17.57 -25.69
C VAL A 673 35.81 -18.80 -24.88
N ARG A 674 36.16 -19.88 -25.58
CA ARG A 674 36.69 -21.12 -25.01
C ARG A 674 37.84 -21.64 -25.87
N HIS A 675 38.90 -22.12 -25.25
CA HIS A 675 39.95 -22.84 -25.96
C HIS A 675 39.46 -24.25 -26.34
N ARG A 676 39.76 -24.69 -27.57
CA ARG A 676 39.27 -25.97 -28.11
C ARG A 676 39.81 -27.18 -27.35
N GLU A 677 41.09 -27.14 -26.97
CA GLU A 677 41.78 -28.27 -26.31
C GLU A 677 42.07 -28.07 -24.81
N LEU A 678 42.46 -26.86 -24.40
CA LEU A 678 42.86 -26.53 -23.03
C LEU A 678 41.66 -26.09 -22.18
N PRO A 679 41.70 -26.27 -20.84
CA PRO A 679 40.64 -25.86 -19.91
C PRO A 679 40.67 -24.33 -19.65
N LEU A 680 40.49 -23.54 -20.71
CA LEU A 680 40.56 -22.09 -20.70
C LEU A 680 39.25 -21.53 -21.27
N GLU A 681 38.50 -20.77 -20.47
CA GLU A 681 37.29 -20.07 -20.91
C GLU A 681 37.31 -18.63 -20.42
N ALA A 682 36.59 -17.73 -21.08
CA ALA A 682 36.48 -16.36 -20.63
C ALA A 682 35.20 -15.69 -21.12
N VAL A 683 34.78 -14.63 -20.42
CA VAL A 683 33.65 -13.77 -20.79
C VAL A 683 34.05 -12.30 -20.80
N GLN A 684 33.46 -11.51 -21.70
CA GLN A 684 33.76 -10.08 -21.84
C GLN A 684 32.90 -9.22 -20.92
N PHE A 685 31.67 -9.66 -20.62
CA PHE A 685 30.77 -9.01 -19.67
C PHE A 685 31.15 -9.34 -18.22
N HIS A 686 30.46 -8.72 -17.28
CA HIS A 686 30.70 -8.86 -15.83
C HIS A 686 29.60 -9.72 -15.19
N PRO A 687 29.86 -11.01 -14.88
CA PRO A 687 28.88 -11.88 -14.20
C PRO A 687 28.46 -11.33 -12.83
N GLU A 688 29.34 -10.61 -12.15
CA GLU A 688 29.13 -10.04 -10.82
C GLU A 688 28.33 -8.74 -10.81
N SER A 689 28.04 -8.17 -11.98
CA SER A 689 27.31 -6.91 -12.10
C SER A 689 25.85 -7.05 -11.67
N ILE A 690 25.30 -6.00 -11.05
CA ILE A 690 23.87 -5.86 -10.79
C ILE A 690 23.02 -6.02 -12.06
N LEU A 691 23.59 -5.68 -13.22
CA LEU A 691 22.96 -5.80 -14.54
C LEU A 691 22.94 -7.24 -15.09
N THR A 692 23.58 -8.19 -14.42
CA THR A 692 23.62 -9.63 -14.78
C THR A 692 22.92 -10.50 -13.72
N LEU A 693 22.22 -9.86 -12.77
CA LEU A 693 21.55 -10.55 -11.65
C LEU A 693 20.26 -11.26 -12.04
N ASP A 694 19.65 -10.91 -13.16
CA ASP A 694 18.38 -11.53 -13.54
C ASP A 694 18.52 -13.05 -13.64
N GLY A 695 17.57 -13.77 -13.04
CA GLY A 695 17.59 -15.22 -12.91
C GLY A 695 18.83 -15.83 -12.21
N ASP A 696 19.61 -15.05 -11.47
CA ASP A 696 20.92 -15.40 -10.91
C ASP A 696 21.92 -15.89 -11.98
N CYS A 697 21.81 -15.42 -13.22
CA CYS A 697 22.60 -15.91 -14.34
C CYS A 697 24.11 -15.75 -14.10
N GLY A 698 24.53 -14.62 -13.53
CA GLY A 698 25.93 -14.39 -13.16
C GLY A 698 26.48 -15.38 -12.14
N LEU A 699 25.70 -15.70 -11.09
CA LEU A 699 26.09 -16.68 -10.07
C LEU A 699 26.13 -18.10 -10.66
N LYS A 700 25.10 -18.50 -11.42
CA LYS A 700 25.05 -19.80 -12.10
C LYS A 700 26.22 -20.00 -13.08
N LEU A 701 26.61 -18.94 -13.79
CA LEU A 701 27.80 -18.96 -14.63
C LEU A 701 29.05 -19.25 -13.81
N MET A 702 29.21 -18.59 -12.65
CA MET A 702 30.34 -18.86 -11.75
C MET A 702 30.28 -20.25 -11.09
N GLU A 703 29.08 -20.78 -10.82
CA GLU A 703 28.90 -22.17 -10.40
C GLU A 703 29.38 -23.14 -11.49
N ASN A 704 29.05 -22.87 -12.75
CA ASN A 704 29.52 -23.65 -13.90
C ASN A 704 31.04 -23.55 -14.05
N VAL A 705 31.64 -22.37 -13.86
CA VAL A 705 33.10 -22.17 -13.87
C VAL A 705 33.78 -23.08 -12.84
N VAL A 706 33.31 -23.08 -11.60
CA VAL A 706 33.90 -23.93 -10.54
C VAL A 706 33.66 -25.41 -10.83
N ARG A 707 32.46 -25.79 -11.30
CA ARG A 707 32.11 -27.17 -11.63
C ARG A 707 32.94 -27.75 -12.78
N THR A 708 33.06 -27.01 -13.88
CA THR A 708 33.64 -27.49 -15.14
C THR A 708 35.16 -27.36 -15.15
N LEU A 709 35.69 -26.21 -14.74
CA LEU A 709 37.13 -25.93 -14.78
C LEU A 709 37.82 -26.33 -13.48
N GLY A 710 37.19 -26.09 -12.33
CA GLY A 710 37.80 -26.38 -11.01
C GLY A 710 38.08 -27.87 -10.76
N ARG A 711 37.40 -28.78 -11.47
CA ARG A 711 37.60 -30.24 -11.38
C ARG A 711 38.46 -30.83 -12.50
N ALA A 712 38.89 -30.01 -13.47
CA ALA A 712 39.66 -30.48 -14.63
C ALA A 712 41.07 -30.97 -14.27
N VAL A 713 41.57 -30.69 -13.07
CA VAL A 713 42.90 -31.09 -12.57
C VAL A 713 42.91 -32.48 -11.91
N ALA A 714 41.76 -33.17 -11.84
CA ALA A 714 41.67 -34.53 -11.29
C ALA A 714 41.66 -35.61 -12.40
N ARG A 715 42.74 -35.69 -13.20
CA ARG A 715 43.11 -36.90 -13.95
C ARG A 715 44.61 -37.06 -14.03
#